data_AF-A0AA38PM41-F1
#
_entry.id   AF-A0AA38PM41-F1
#
_cell.length_a   1.000
_cell.length_b   1.000
_cell.length_c   1.000
_cell.angle_alpha   90.00
_cell.angle_beta   90.00
_cell.angle_gamma   90.00
#
_symmetry.space_group_name_H-M   'P 1'
#
loop_
_entity.id
_entity.type
_entity.pdbx_description
1 polymer ?
#
loop_
_entity_poly.entity_id
_entity_poly.type
_entity_poly.pdbx_seq_one_letter_code
_entity_poly.pdbx_strand_id
1 'polypeptide(L)'
;MIPSRQSISHSLNRIVPSSFTRNKAHQLRKISWNANAVTVRSEEAQRRVVATRRRQTNSQSQQRRFASTIEASSVVSKLRKPHFDKILVANRGEIACRVIRTAKKLGIRCVAVYSEADRHALHVKMADEAYCIGPAPSSESYLNMDKIIKVCHLSGAQAVHPGYGFLSENARFAERLFEEGIVFIGPPASAIISMGSKSEAKNIMSSAGVPCVPGYHGENQEPEFLYKQAKQIGFPVLIKAIHGGGGKGMRTVVEPTAEAFDEALTSAKRESLKSFGNDTVLVEKYIQRPRHVEVQVFADSLGGTISLWERDCSVQRRNQKIIEEAPAPGLSVDLRESLSSKAVAAARAVNYVGAGTVEFIFDNDTQDFYFMEMNTRLQVEHPVTEMVTGLDLVEWQLEVAAGNPLQLDQSSVPLVGHAFEARIYAENPRNNFLPDSGQLLYLSTPTPTLTLPKRYNLSSTSTNAHSIGSPYEDVSPSVRIEQGFEQGSDIGVFYDPMIAKLIVHGKDRTEALRMLRKALDEYHVVGVSTNVEFLRTLAGNQAFIDAELETGFIPKHHGELFASIAEPAPDVLAQAAIFVALRDYPKQQTSIAQSPWTALGSRRFGGDVYERVIHLKDDSSPSKAEPMAIRIKSLAGGLFDIEVNSSSGSPVQFLGVSAKFISPTSLSISLNNKLSTVTIVSHPPPPSVPASLAHNTMERLHVFDGGHKTTLVIPTPKWLLMQGGDVLNAAAGSGALKAPMPSVVVDVKVKVGDKVEKGQSVVVLESMKTETVLRAGISGTVKVIGCKNGEMVQEGKELLNIEADEEI
;
A
#
# COMPACT_ATOMS: atom_id res chain seq x y z
N MET A 1 -1.79 -51.71 -46.76
CA MET A 1 -0.74 -52.59 -47.33
C MET A 1 0.19 -53.04 -46.22
N ILE A 2 1.08 -54.01 -46.48
CA ILE A 2 1.85 -54.76 -45.48
C ILE A 2 3.15 -54.02 -45.07
N PRO A 3 3.66 -54.16 -43.82
CA PRO A 3 4.75 -53.36 -43.27
C PRO A 3 6.11 -54.08 -43.26
N SER A 4 7.14 -53.45 -42.68
CA SER A 4 8.41 -54.11 -42.33
C SER A 4 8.94 -53.72 -40.94
N ARG A 5 9.01 -54.69 -40.02
CA ARG A 5 10.03 -54.77 -38.96
C ARG A 5 11.13 -55.71 -39.43
N GLN A 6 12.37 -55.55 -38.98
CA GLN A 6 13.30 -56.68 -38.83
C GLN A 6 14.35 -56.43 -37.73
N SER A 7 15.04 -57.51 -37.31
CA SER A 7 15.79 -57.57 -36.05
C SER A 7 16.90 -58.64 -36.06
N ILE A 8 18.08 -58.31 -35.53
CA ILE A 8 19.19 -59.19 -35.07
C ILE A 8 19.96 -58.41 -33.98
N SER A 9 20.39 -58.87 -32.80
CA SER A 9 20.38 -60.14 -32.03
C SER A 9 21.73 -60.88 -31.85
N HIS A 10 21.97 -61.35 -30.60
CA HIS A 10 23.01 -62.32 -30.16
C HIS A 10 24.49 -61.87 -30.23
N SER A 11 25.42 -62.31 -29.35
CA SER A 11 25.29 -63.08 -28.09
C SER A 11 26.58 -63.08 -27.23
N LEU A 12 26.43 -63.27 -25.91
CA LEU A 12 27.32 -63.98 -24.95
C LEU A 12 28.82 -63.61 -24.84
N ASN A 13 29.26 -63.28 -23.60
CA ASN A 13 29.98 -64.27 -22.77
C ASN A 13 30.07 -63.92 -21.26
N ARG A 14 30.35 -64.93 -20.42
CA ARG A 14 30.59 -64.83 -18.96
C ARG A 14 32.08 -65.00 -18.64
N ILE A 15 32.60 -64.34 -17.58
CA ILE A 15 33.55 -64.94 -16.62
C ILE A 15 33.25 -64.44 -15.18
N VAL A 16 33.35 -65.36 -14.22
CA VAL A 16 33.40 -65.24 -12.74
C VAL A 16 34.12 -66.53 -12.26
N PRO A 17 34.55 -66.73 -10.98
CA PRO A 17 34.67 -65.81 -9.84
C PRO A 17 36.04 -65.92 -9.09
N SER A 18 36.21 -65.18 -7.98
CA SER A 18 36.89 -65.71 -6.78
C SER A 18 36.52 -64.90 -5.53
N SER A 19 36.25 -65.58 -4.42
CA SER A 19 35.94 -64.98 -3.11
C SER A 19 37.15 -65.04 -2.16
N PHE A 20 37.18 -64.18 -1.15
CA PHE A 20 37.71 -64.54 0.18
C PHE A 20 36.95 -63.77 1.28
N THR A 21 37.07 -64.20 2.54
CA THR A 21 36.12 -63.83 3.62
C THR A 21 36.77 -63.62 4.99
N ARG A 22 36.02 -62.99 5.91
CA ARG A 22 36.26 -62.91 7.38
C ARG A 22 37.47 -62.03 7.81
N ASN A 23 37.59 -61.53 9.04
CA ASN A 23 36.85 -61.76 10.29
C ASN A 23 36.91 -60.53 11.25
N LYS A 24 36.10 -60.58 12.34
CA LYS A 24 36.26 -60.07 13.74
C LYS A 24 37.45 -59.12 14.11
N ALA A 25 37.37 -58.24 15.12
CA ALA A 25 36.66 -58.36 16.41
C ALA A 25 36.41 -57.01 17.15
N HIS A 26 35.61 -57.04 18.22
CA HIS A 26 35.61 -56.02 19.29
C HIS A 26 36.93 -56.04 20.10
N GLN A 27 37.32 -54.90 20.70
CA GLN A 27 37.54 -54.86 22.16
C GLN A 27 37.40 -53.45 22.77
N LEU A 28 37.17 -53.42 24.09
CA LEU A 28 36.96 -52.23 24.93
C LEU A 28 38.15 -52.02 25.88
N ARG A 29 38.53 -50.75 26.13
CA ARG A 29 39.03 -50.18 27.41
C ARG A 29 39.03 -48.65 27.25
N LYS A 30 38.39 -47.81 28.08
CA LYS A 30 38.38 -47.58 29.55
C LYS A 30 39.65 -46.91 30.11
N ILE A 31 39.42 -45.82 30.87
CA ILE A 31 40.25 -45.27 31.99
C ILE A 31 41.56 -44.57 31.55
N SER A 32 41.96 -43.39 32.03
CA SER A 32 41.29 -42.32 32.84
C SER A 32 42.12 -41.01 32.84
N TRP A 33 41.59 -39.96 33.48
CA TRP A 33 42.23 -38.98 34.37
C TRP A 33 43.72 -39.26 34.74
N ASN A 34 44.60 -38.26 34.97
CA ASN A 34 44.33 -37.05 35.77
C ASN A 34 45.42 -35.93 35.70
N ALA A 35 45.04 -34.75 36.20
CA ALA A 35 45.82 -33.80 37.04
C ALA A 35 47.04 -32.98 36.52
N ASN A 36 47.00 -31.70 36.94
CA ASN A 36 48.07 -30.75 37.36
C ASN A 36 49.20 -30.38 36.36
N ALA A 37 49.52 -29.12 36.05
CA ALA A 37 49.59 -27.84 36.79
C ALA A 37 50.91 -27.58 37.56
N VAL A 38 51.67 -26.57 37.08
CA VAL A 38 52.60 -25.62 37.76
C VAL A 38 52.73 -24.45 36.75
N THR A 39 52.35 -23.19 36.97
CA THR A 39 52.76 -22.16 37.98
C THR A 39 54.09 -21.47 37.64
N VAL A 40 54.22 -20.19 38.04
CA VAL A 40 55.45 -19.34 38.13
C VAL A 40 55.70 -18.33 36.97
N ARG A 41 55.38 -17.05 37.24
CA ARG A 41 56.19 -15.79 37.13
C ARG A 41 57.00 -15.47 35.84
N SER A 42 57.38 -14.21 35.56
CA SER A 42 56.99 -12.85 36.00
C SER A 42 57.65 -11.82 35.06
N GLU A 43 57.27 -10.52 35.16
CA GLU A 43 58.15 -9.34 34.93
C GLU A 43 58.73 -9.12 33.50
N GLU A 44 59.09 -7.90 33.07
CA GLU A 44 58.61 -6.54 33.35
C GLU A 44 59.10 -5.62 32.19
N ALA A 45 58.90 -4.29 32.30
CA ALA A 45 59.80 -3.26 31.74
C ALA A 45 59.86 -3.05 30.20
N GLN A 46 60.35 -1.93 29.61
CA GLN A 46 60.63 -0.51 29.98
C GLN A 46 60.97 0.25 28.66
N ARG A 47 60.91 1.58 28.44
CA ARG A 47 60.26 2.77 29.07
C ARG A 47 60.47 3.98 28.11
N ARG A 48 59.42 4.68 27.65
CA ARG A 48 59.40 6.08 27.09
C ARG A 48 57.96 6.46 26.69
N VAL A 49 57.27 7.48 27.20
CA VAL A 49 57.61 8.68 28.01
C VAL A 49 58.54 9.65 27.26
N VAL A 50 58.35 10.97 27.23
CA VAL A 50 57.37 11.91 27.85
C VAL A 50 56.34 12.38 26.77
N ALA A 51 55.52 13.45 26.79
CA ALA A 51 55.09 14.58 27.66
C ALA A 51 53.79 15.18 27.06
N THR A 52 52.97 16.08 27.64
CA THR A 52 52.48 16.48 29.00
C THR A 52 51.24 17.41 28.77
N ARG A 53 50.46 18.02 29.70
CA ARG A 53 50.52 18.21 31.17
C ARG A 53 49.09 18.52 31.72
N ARG A 54 48.70 17.86 32.83
CA ARG A 54 47.89 18.34 34.00
C ARG A 54 46.52 19.05 33.83
N ARG A 55 45.57 19.01 34.79
CA ARG A 55 45.22 18.08 35.93
C ARG A 55 43.95 18.62 36.67
N GLN A 56 43.46 17.84 37.65
CA GLN A 56 42.51 18.20 38.75
C GLN A 56 41.03 18.31 38.33
N THR A 57 40.01 17.95 39.12
CA THR A 57 39.83 17.13 40.37
C THR A 57 38.35 16.67 40.39
N ASN A 58 37.84 15.68 41.14
CA ASN A 58 38.18 15.29 42.51
C ASN A 58 37.77 13.84 42.87
N SER A 59 38.17 13.43 44.07
CA SER A 59 37.94 12.14 44.76
C SER A 59 36.49 11.71 45.01
N GLN A 60 36.25 10.38 45.08
CA GLN A 60 35.40 9.78 46.14
C GLN A 60 35.86 8.35 46.52
N SER A 61 35.27 7.79 47.59
CA SER A 61 35.88 6.74 48.43
C SER A 61 35.51 5.29 48.07
N GLN A 62 36.38 4.35 48.44
CA GLN A 62 36.13 2.90 48.33
C GLN A 62 35.13 2.40 49.38
N GLN A 63 34.16 1.59 48.96
CA GLN A 63 33.63 0.49 49.76
C GLN A 63 33.71 -0.81 48.96
N ARG A 64 34.24 -1.87 49.54
CA ARG A 64 34.24 -3.21 48.95
C ARG A 64 32.85 -3.84 49.15
N ARG A 65 32.26 -4.39 48.08
CA ARG A 65 31.18 -5.39 48.16
C ARG A 65 31.65 -6.69 47.53
N PHE A 66 31.22 -7.81 48.10
CA PHE A 66 31.60 -9.15 47.64
C PHE A 66 30.84 -9.52 46.36
N ALA A 67 31.45 -10.37 45.52
CA ALA A 67 30.84 -10.87 44.29
C ALA A 67 30.10 -12.18 44.56
N SER A 68 28.76 -12.18 44.39
CA SER A 68 27.95 -13.41 44.49
C SER A 68 26.54 -13.26 43.88
N THR A 69 26.46 -13.08 42.54
CA THR A 69 25.26 -13.39 41.71
C THR A 69 25.58 -13.24 40.21
N ILE A 70 26.26 -14.22 39.60
CA ILE A 70 26.42 -14.30 38.14
C ILE A 70 26.12 -15.74 37.66
N GLU A 71 24.84 -16.13 37.76
CA GLU A 71 24.35 -17.40 37.20
C GLU A 71 23.03 -17.23 36.43
N ALA A 72 22.10 -16.41 36.94
CA ALA A 72 20.75 -16.26 36.38
C ALA A 72 20.68 -15.88 34.88
N SER A 73 21.53 -14.95 34.41
CA SER A 73 21.52 -14.52 33.00
C SER A 73 22.05 -15.57 32.01
N SER A 74 22.75 -16.60 32.49
CA SER A 74 23.39 -17.61 31.65
C SER A 74 22.45 -18.74 31.20
N VAL A 75 21.31 -18.91 31.88
CA VAL A 75 20.37 -20.02 31.63
C VAL A 75 19.40 -19.67 30.51
N VAL A 76 18.84 -18.45 30.53
CA VAL A 76 17.87 -17.98 29.52
C VAL A 76 18.47 -17.97 28.11
N SER A 77 19.77 -17.66 27.98
CA SER A 77 20.47 -17.63 26.69
C SER A 77 20.62 -18.99 26.01
N LYS A 78 20.37 -20.10 26.71
CA LYS A 78 20.48 -21.47 26.17
C LYS A 78 19.15 -22.05 25.66
N LEU A 79 18.04 -21.32 25.76
CA LEU A 79 16.69 -21.80 25.41
C LEU A 79 16.09 -21.17 24.14
N ARG A 80 16.60 -20.03 23.68
CA ARG A 80 16.17 -19.41 22.41
C ARG A 80 16.84 -20.11 21.23
N LYS A 81 16.04 -20.62 20.28
CA LYS A 81 16.51 -21.19 19.02
C LYS A 81 17.06 -20.08 18.11
N PRO A 82 18.07 -20.37 17.27
CA PRO A 82 18.55 -19.42 16.27
C PRO A 82 17.46 -19.11 15.24
N HIS A 83 17.54 -17.92 14.62
CA HIS A 83 16.77 -17.62 13.41
C HIS A 83 17.30 -18.40 12.19
N PHE A 84 16.51 -18.38 11.12
CA PHE A 84 16.88 -18.92 9.81
C PHE A 84 18.11 -18.21 9.21
N ASP A 85 18.99 -18.95 8.54
CA ASP A 85 20.13 -18.43 7.79
C ASP A 85 19.73 -17.76 6.46
N LYS A 86 18.56 -18.17 5.93
CA LYS A 86 17.99 -17.70 4.66
C LYS A 86 16.48 -17.94 4.61
N ILE A 87 15.71 -16.92 4.24
CA ILE A 87 14.27 -17.02 3.97
C ILE A 87 13.93 -16.55 2.56
N LEU A 88 12.81 -17.04 2.02
CA LEU A 88 12.22 -16.54 0.78
C LEU A 88 11.00 -15.68 1.09
N VAL A 89 10.85 -14.56 0.38
CA VAL A 89 9.70 -13.66 0.51
C VAL A 89 8.81 -13.84 -0.72
N ALA A 90 7.68 -14.54 -0.53
CA ALA A 90 6.78 -14.95 -1.60
C ALA A 90 5.77 -13.84 -2.00
N ASN A 91 6.27 -12.60 -2.14
CA ASN A 91 5.44 -11.42 -2.38
C ASN A 91 6.25 -10.33 -3.15
N ARG A 92 5.65 -9.17 -3.39
CA ARG A 92 6.22 -8.02 -4.13
C ARG A 92 5.95 -6.68 -3.44
N GLY A 93 6.47 -5.60 -4.01
CA GLY A 93 6.10 -4.24 -3.60
C GLY A 93 6.50 -3.89 -2.16
N GLU A 94 5.70 -3.07 -1.47
CA GLU A 94 6.05 -2.56 -0.14
C GLU A 94 6.24 -3.69 0.87
N ILE A 95 5.35 -4.69 0.89
CA ILE A 95 5.41 -5.76 1.90
C ILE A 95 6.66 -6.63 1.75
N ALA A 96 7.12 -6.86 0.52
CA ALA A 96 8.39 -7.54 0.32
C ALA A 96 9.57 -6.70 0.84
N CYS A 97 9.55 -5.38 0.59
CA CYS A 97 10.56 -4.45 1.13
C CYS A 97 10.52 -4.39 2.68
N ARG A 98 9.33 -4.31 3.28
CA ARG A 98 9.05 -4.33 4.72
C ARG A 98 9.63 -5.58 5.38
N VAL A 99 9.41 -6.76 4.79
CA VAL A 99 9.91 -8.04 5.32
C VAL A 99 11.43 -8.14 5.21
N ILE A 100 11.99 -7.82 4.02
CA ILE A 100 13.44 -7.84 3.79
C ILE A 100 14.17 -6.91 4.77
N ARG A 101 13.60 -5.74 5.11
CA ARG A 101 14.21 -4.79 6.05
C ARG A 101 14.40 -5.36 7.46
N THR A 102 13.40 -6.05 8.00
CA THR A 102 13.52 -6.71 9.32
C THR A 102 14.41 -7.94 9.26
N ALA A 103 14.31 -8.77 8.22
CA ALA A 103 15.19 -9.92 8.04
C ALA A 103 16.67 -9.49 7.99
N LYS A 104 17.01 -8.43 7.23
CA LYS A 104 18.38 -7.88 7.20
C LYS A 104 18.83 -7.26 8.52
N LYS A 105 17.94 -6.59 9.27
CA LYS A 105 18.19 -6.15 10.66
C LYS A 105 18.57 -7.32 11.59
N LEU A 106 18.02 -8.51 11.35
CA LEU A 106 18.30 -9.73 12.11
C LEU A 106 19.46 -10.57 11.55
N GLY A 107 20.11 -10.13 10.46
CA GLY A 107 21.19 -10.86 9.79
C GLY A 107 20.73 -12.03 8.89
N ILE A 108 19.43 -12.15 8.65
CA ILE A 108 18.81 -13.21 7.84
C ILE A 108 18.90 -12.85 6.35
N ARG A 109 19.45 -13.76 5.53
CA ARG A 109 19.53 -13.56 4.07
C ARG A 109 18.15 -13.68 3.41
N CYS A 110 17.90 -12.84 2.42
CA CYS A 110 16.61 -12.72 1.77
C CYS A 110 16.64 -13.15 0.30
N VAL A 111 15.73 -14.05 -0.07
CA VAL A 111 15.44 -14.41 -1.47
C VAL A 111 14.14 -13.75 -1.89
N ALA A 112 14.18 -12.92 -2.94
CA ALA A 112 12.97 -12.40 -3.59
C ALA A 112 12.54 -13.30 -4.77
N VAL A 113 11.24 -13.30 -5.05
CA VAL A 113 10.69 -13.75 -6.33
C VAL A 113 10.12 -12.57 -7.09
N TYR A 114 10.19 -12.61 -8.43
CA TYR A 114 9.69 -11.54 -9.29
C TYR A 114 9.07 -12.07 -10.59
N SER A 115 8.00 -11.40 -11.06
CA SER A 115 7.51 -11.56 -12.43
C SER A 115 8.39 -10.79 -13.42
N GLU A 116 8.27 -11.06 -14.71
CA GLU A 116 9.01 -10.31 -15.75
C GLU A 116 8.77 -8.79 -15.70
N ALA A 117 7.59 -8.34 -15.27
CA ALA A 117 7.29 -6.92 -15.05
C ALA A 117 7.98 -6.34 -13.79
N ASP A 118 8.15 -7.15 -12.74
CA ASP A 118 8.79 -6.74 -11.49
C ASP A 118 10.33 -6.81 -11.52
N ARG A 119 10.95 -7.09 -12.67
CA ARG A 119 12.41 -7.23 -12.84
C ARG A 119 13.24 -6.07 -12.28
N HIS A 120 12.67 -4.87 -12.21
CA HIS A 120 13.32 -3.65 -11.72
C HIS A 120 12.66 -3.08 -10.44
N ALA A 121 11.76 -3.83 -9.80
CA ALA A 121 11.07 -3.41 -8.58
C ALA A 121 12.02 -3.31 -7.37
N LEU A 122 11.65 -2.49 -6.38
CA LEU A 122 12.52 -2.19 -5.23
C LEU A 122 12.86 -3.45 -4.41
N HIS A 123 11.92 -4.39 -4.23
CA HIS A 123 12.17 -5.62 -3.46
C HIS A 123 13.23 -6.53 -4.11
N VAL A 124 13.34 -6.51 -5.43
CA VAL A 124 14.38 -7.23 -6.19
C VAL A 124 15.76 -6.60 -5.97
N LYS A 125 15.84 -5.27 -5.89
CA LYS A 125 17.07 -4.53 -5.54
C LYS A 125 17.48 -4.72 -4.07
N MET A 126 16.50 -4.93 -3.18
CA MET A 126 16.72 -5.05 -1.73
C MET A 126 17.13 -6.46 -1.27
N ALA A 127 16.75 -7.52 -1.99
CA ALA A 127 17.08 -8.89 -1.64
C ALA A 127 18.57 -9.22 -1.83
N ASP A 128 19.02 -10.35 -1.28
CA ASP A 128 20.39 -10.87 -1.48
C ASP A 128 20.48 -11.81 -2.70
N GLU A 129 19.36 -12.46 -3.03
CA GLU A 129 19.14 -13.22 -4.27
C GLU A 129 17.73 -12.91 -4.81
N ALA A 130 17.53 -12.96 -6.12
CA ALA A 130 16.22 -12.77 -6.73
C ALA A 130 16.01 -13.70 -7.94
N TYR A 131 14.85 -14.37 -7.99
CA TYR A 131 14.53 -15.37 -9.03
C TYR A 131 13.26 -15.02 -9.79
N CYS A 132 13.31 -15.13 -11.12
CA CYS A 132 12.14 -14.89 -11.97
C CYS A 132 11.17 -16.09 -11.91
N ILE A 133 9.88 -15.81 -11.66
CA ILE A 133 8.80 -16.81 -11.61
C ILE A 133 7.84 -16.70 -12.81
N GLY A 134 8.23 -16.03 -13.89
CA GLY A 134 7.51 -16.00 -15.17
C GLY A 134 6.76 -14.68 -15.45
N PRO A 135 5.70 -14.71 -16.28
CA PRO A 135 5.11 -13.50 -16.84
C PRO A 135 4.32 -12.69 -15.81
N ALA A 136 3.90 -11.48 -16.20
CA ALA A 136 3.25 -10.52 -15.32
C ALA A 136 1.94 -10.99 -14.62
N PRO A 137 1.03 -11.77 -15.26
CA PRO A 137 -0.20 -12.23 -14.60
C PRO A 137 0.10 -13.00 -13.30
N SER A 138 -0.55 -12.61 -12.19
CA SER A 138 -0.26 -13.20 -10.88
C SER A 138 -0.63 -14.68 -10.79
N SER A 139 -1.64 -15.12 -11.54
CA SER A 139 -2.03 -16.53 -11.73
C SER A 139 -0.88 -17.40 -12.24
N GLU A 140 -0.05 -16.86 -13.13
CA GLU A 140 1.10 -17.56 -13.72
C GLU A 140 2.39 -17.36 -12.91
N SER A 141 2.48 -16.30 -12.11
CA SER A 141 3.64 -15.95 -11.28
C SER A 141 3.40 -16.16 -9.78
N TYR A 142 3.01 -15.12 -9.04
CA TYR A 142 2.98 -15.12 -7.56
C TYR A 142 1.96 -16.09 -6.91
N LEU A 143 0.98 -16.59 -7.65
CA LEU A 143 0.04 -17.63 -7.20
C LEU A 143 0.51 -19.05 -7.53
N ASN A 144 1.62 -19.21 -8.28
CA ASN A 144 2.13 -20.50 -8.69
C ASN A 144 3.03 -21.13 -7.60
N MET A 145 2.41 -21.95 -6.75
CA MET A 145 3.05 -22.65 -5.63
C MET A 145 4.30 -23.41 -6.05
N ASP A 146 4.23 -24.20 -7.13
CA ASP A 146 5.32 -25.09 -7.56
C ASP A 146 6.55 -24.31 -8.05
N LYS A 147 6.36 -23.14 -8.67
CA LYS A 147 7.46 -22.23 -9.00
C LYS A 147 8.13 -21.67 -7.74
N ILE A 148 7.36 -21.30 -6.72
CA ILE A 148 7.90 -20.73 -5.47
C ILE A 148 8.65 -21.80 -4.67
N ILE A 149 8.08 -23.01 -4.53
CA ILE A 149 8.73 -24.17 -3.88
C ILE A 149 10.03 -24.53 -4.61
N LYS A 150 10.01 -24.55 -5.95
CA LYS A 150 11.23 -24.75 -6.77
C LYS A 150 12.31 -23.70 -6.48
N VAL A 151 11.96 -22.44 -6.28
CA VAL A 151 12.95 -21.39 -5.90
C VAL A 151 13.46 -21.60 -4.47
N CYS A 152 12.62 -22.07 -3.53
CA CYS A 152 13.07 -22.41 -2.18
C CYS A 152 14.18 -23.47 -2.22
N HIS A 153 13.97 -24.56 -2.98
CA HIS A 153 14.95 -25.63 -3.18
C HIS A 153 16.21 -25.17 -3.92
N LEU A 154 16.08 -24.33 -4.96
CA LEU A 154 17.24 -23.81 -5.71
C LEU A 154 18.12 -22.85 -4.89
N SER A 155 17.50 -22.04 -4.03
CA SER A 155 18.20 -21.06 -3.19
C SER A 155 18.63 -21.61 -1.83
N GLY A 156 18.05 -22.72 -1.36
CA GLY A 156 18.25 -23.22 0.00
C GLY A 156 17.61 -22.33 1.06
N ALA A 157 16.41 -21.78 0.78
CA ALA A 157 15.64 -21.04 1.77
C ALA A 157 14.97 -22.00 2.76
N GLN A 158 15.16 -21.76 4.06
CA GLN A 158 14.66 -22.63 5.14
C GLN A 158 13.19 -22.34 5.50
N ALA A 159 12.70 -21.15 5.15
CA ALA A 159 11.36 -20.69 5.44
C ALA A 159 10.82 -19.73 4.37
N VAL A 160 9.50 -19.64 4.24
CA VAL A 160 8.80 -18.71 3.35
C VAL A 160 7.97 -17.72 4.18
N HIS A 161 8.22 -16.42 3.98
CA HIS A 161 7.33 -15.36 4.45
C HIS A 161 6.38 -14.96 3.31
N PRO A 162 5.06 -15.17 3.45
CA PRO A 162 4.13 -14.90 2.36
C PRO A 162 3.70 -13.43 2.27
N GLY A 163 4.00 -12.60 3.29
CA GLY A 163 3.45 -11.25 3.40
C GLY A 163 1.94 -11.27 3.62
N TYR A 164 1.20 -10.56 2.77
CA TYR A 164 -0.27 -10.58 2.72
C TYR A 164 -0.78 -10.76 1.28
N GLY A 165 -1.97 -11.35 1.14
CA GLY A 165 -2.51 -11.72 -0.16
C GLY A 165 -1.69 -12.79 -0.86
N PHE A 166 -1.95 -12.97 -2.16
CA PHE A 166 -1.41 -14.06 -2.99
C PHE A 166 -1.62 -15.44 -2.35
N LEU A 167 -0.61 -16.00 -1.67
CA LEU A 167 -0.64 -17.32 -1.05
C LEU A 167 -0.63 -17.28 0.50
N SER A 168 -0.71 -16.09 1.12
CA SER A 168 -0.66 -15.96 2.60
C SER A 168 -1.80 -16.65 3.34
N GLU A 169 -2.94 -16.85 2.69
CA GLU A 169 -4.15 -17.47 3.26
C GLU A 169 -4.52 -18.73 2.44
N ASN A 170 -3.51 -19.39 1.87
CA ASN A 170 -3.69 -20.61 1.10
C ASN A 170 -3.20 -21.83 1.89
N ALA A 171 -4.13 -22.54 2.53
CA ALA A 171 -3.82 -23.70 3.37
C ALA A 171 -2.97 -24.76 2.64
N ARG A 172 -3.31 -25.07 1.38
CA ARG A 172 -2.57 -26.02 0.54
C ARG A 172 -1.13 -25.61 0.26
N PHE A 173 -0.83 -24.31 0.21
CA PHE A 173 0.54 -23.83 0.09
C PHE A 173 1.33 -24.04 1.39
N ALA A 174 0.72 -23.79 2.54
CA ALA A 174 1.34 -24.07 3.84
C ALA A 174 1.57 -25.58 4.07
N GLU A 175 0.62 -26.43 3.67
CA GLU A 175 0.75 -27.89 3.66
C GLU A 175 1.92 -28.33 2.76
N ARG A 176 1.95 -27.89 1.49
CA ARG A 176 3.02 -28.22 0.55
C ARG A 176 4.40 -27.78 1.04
N LEU A 177 4.51 -26.61 1.67
CA LEU A 177 5.79 -26.17 2.25
C LEU A 177 6.24 -27.10 3.38
N PHE A 178 5.33 -27.50 4.26
CA PHE A 178 5.62 -28.45 5.35
C PHE A 178 6.03 -29.83 4.83
N GLU A 179 5.36 -30.36 3.81
CA GLU A 179 5.73 -31.62 3.12
C GLU A 179 7.14 -31.57 2.51
N GLU A 180 7.53 -30.41 1.98
CA GLU A 180 8.85 -30.15 1.36
C GLU A 180 9.93 -29.77 2.40
N GLY A 181 9.59 -29.74 3.71
CA GLY A 181 10.51 -29.44 4.81
C GLY A 181 10.81 -27.95 5.03
N ILE A 182 10.01 -27.05 4.46
CA ILE A 182 10.20 -25.59 4.47
C ILE A 182 9.19 -24.95 5.45
N VAL A 183 9.65 -24.08 6.34
CA VAL A 183 8.75 -23.47 7.34
C VAL A 183 7.89 -22.37 6.71
N PHE A 184 6.57 -22.48 6.82
CA PHE A 184 5.65 -21.38 6.51
C PHE A 184 5.61 -20.37 7.65
N ILE A 185 5.95 -19.10 7.39
CA ILE A 185 5.96 -18.04 8.40
C ILE A 185 4.55 -17.42 8.51
N GLY A 186 3.64 -18.16 9.15
CA GLY A 186 2.23 -17.82 9.32
C GLY A 186 1.49 -18.85 10.18
N PRO A 187 0.15 -18.83 10.22
CA PRO A 187 -0.64 -19.82 10.94
C PRO A 187 -0.60 -21.21 10.29
N PRO A 188 -0.95 -22.27 11.03
CA PRO A 188 -1.07 -23.61 10.47
C PRO A 188 -2.23 -23.69 9.48
N ALA A 189 -2.12 -24.58 8.49
CA ALA A 189 -3.13 -24.79 7.45
C ALA A 189 -4.54 -25.06 8.00
N SER A 190 -4.65 -25.76 9.14
CA SER A 190 -5.93 -25.98 9.84
C SER A 190 -6.63 -24.69 10.27
N ALA A 191 -5.88 -23.71 10.78
CA ALA A 191 -6.45 -22.41 11.18
C ALA A 191 -6.86 -21.58 9.95
N ILE A 192 -6.13 -21.70 8.84
CA ILE A 192 -6.49 -21.08 7.55
C ILE A 192 -7.81 -21.68 7.01
N ILE A 193 -7.95 -23.01 7.06
CA ILE A 193 -9.17 -23.71 6.62
C ILE A 193 -10.38 -23.27 7.44
N SER A 194 -10.31 -23.38 8.77
CA SER A 194 -11.47 -23.12 9.64
C SER A 194 -11.94 -21.67 9.65
N MET A 195 -11.07 -20.71 9.30
CA MET A 195 -11.45 -19.30 9.13
C MET A 195 -11.87 -18.93 7.70
N GLY A 196 -11.60 -19.79 6.70
CA GLY A 196 -11.95 -19.55 5.30
C GLY A 196 -13.44 -19.69 4.97
N SER A 197 -14.23 -20.32 5.86
CA SER A 197 -15.69 -20.48 5.73
C SER A 197 -16.42 -19.67 6.79
N LYS A 198 -17.31 -18.74 6.36
CA LYS A 198 -18.01 -17.83 7.30
C LYS A 198 -18.94 -18.56 8.28
N SER A 199 -19.55 -19.67 7.86
CA SER A 199 -20.43 -20.48 8.71
C SER A 199 -19.63 -21.31 9.72
N GLU A 200 -18.54 -21.94 9.30
CA GLU A 200 -17.64 -22.68 10.20
C GLU A 200 -17.00 -21.73 11.23
N ALA A 201 -16.47 -20.60 10.77
CA ALA A 201 -15.88 -19.57 11.62
C ALA A 201 -16.87 -19.07 12.69
N LYS A 202 -18.11 -18.75 12.32
CA LYS A 202 -19.15 -18.33 13.28
C LYS A 202 -19.51 -19.40 14.31
N ASN A 203 -19.55 -20.67 13.91
CA ASN A 203 -19.80 -21.79 14.83
C ASN A 203 -18.65 -21.95 15.85
N ILE A 204 -17.40 -21.84 15.39
CA ILE A 204 -16.21 -21.86 16.25
C ILE A 204 -16.18 -20.66 17.19
N MET A 205 -16.39 -19.45 16.67
CA MET A 205 -16.39 -18.21 17.47
C MET A 205 -17.50 -18.19 18.52
N SER A 206 -18.71 -18.59 18.15
CA SER A 206 -19.83 -18.69 19.10
C SER A 206 -19.54 -19.72 20.20
N SER A 207 -18.91 -20.85 19.85
CA SER A 207 -18.47 -21.87 20.80
C SER A 207 -17.31 -21.41 21.69
N ALA A 208 -16.47 -20.49 21.22
CA ALA A 208 -15.43 -19.80 21.97
C ALA A 208 -15.94 -18.62 22.83
N GLY A 209 -17.26 -18.36 22.83
CA GLY A 209 -17.88 -17.25 23.56
C GLY A 209 -17.52 -15.87 22.99
N VAL A 210 -17.14 -15.81 21.71
CA VAL A 210 -16.92 -14.57 20.95
C VAL A 210 -18.27 -14.14 20.33
N PRO A 211 -18.76 -12.91 20.58
CA PRO A 211 -20.03 -12.46 20.03
C PRO A 211 -20.03 -12.49 18.50
N CYS A 212 -21.06 -13.06 17.88
CA CYS A 212 -21.29 -13.02 16.44
C CYS A 212 -22.52 -12.17 16.13
N VAL A 213 -22.58 -11.57 14.94
CA VAL A 213 -23.76 -10.78 14.51
C VAL A 213 -25.00 -11.69 14.55
N PRO A 214 -26.10 -11.28 15.21
CA PRO A 214 -27.34 -12.07 15.24
C PRO A 214 -27.85 -12.37 13.83
N GLY A 215 -28.11 -13.64 13.53
CA GLY A 215 -28.46 -14.07 12.18
C GLY A 215 -28.80 -15.54 12.03
N TYR A 216 -29.18 -15.92 10.82
CA TYR A 216 -29.36 -17.30 10.37
C TYR A 216 -28.27 -17.68 9.37
N HIS A 217 -27.57 -18.78 9.65
CA HIS A 217 -26.47 -19.32 8.84
C HIS A 217 -26.52 -20.86 8.76
N GLY A 218 -27.73 -21.43 8.74
CA GLY A 218 -27.97 -22.87 8.61
C GLY A 218 -28.25 -23.31 7.17
N GLU A 219 -28.44 -24.63 7.02
CA GLU A 219 -28.54 -25.30 5.72
C GLU A 219 -29.86 -25.08 4.97
N ASN A 220 -30.91 -24.57 5.62
CA ASN A 220 -32.21 -24.32 4.96
C ASN A 220 -32.16 -23.01 4.18
N GLN A 221 -32.16 -23.11 2.85
CA GLN A 221 -32.00 -22.01 1.90
C GLN A 221 -33.31 -21.63 1.18
N GLU A 222 -34.46 -22.11 1.65
CA GLU A 222 -35.78 -21.81 1.10
C GLU A 222 -36.15 -20.33 1.31
N PRO A 223 -36.58 -19.58 0.26
CA PRO A 223 -36.86 -18.14 0.36
C PRO A 223 -37.84 -17.75 1.46
N GLU A 224 -38.97 -18.46 1.59
CA GLU A 224 -39.97 -18.22 2.63
C GLU A 224 -39.40 -18.42 4.05
N PHE A 225 -38.53 -19.42 4.21
CA PHE A 225 -37.89 -19.71 5.49
C PHE A 225 -36.86 -18.63 5.83
N LEU A 226 -36.01 -18.24 4.88
CA LEU A 226 -35.03 -17.16 5.05
C LEU A 226 -35.73 -15.82 5.38
N TYR A 227 -36.86 -15.52 4.74
CA TYR A 227 -37.70 -14.35 5.05
C TYR A 227 -38.33 -14.42 6.45
N LYS A 228 -38.79 -15.61 6.87
CA LYS A 228 -39.27 -15.84 8.24
C LYS A 228 -38.16 -15.63 9.27
N GLN A 229 -36.93 -16.06 8.99
CA GLN A 229 -35.78 -15.78 9.84
C GLN A 229 -35.42 -14.29 9.85
N ALA A 230 -35.47 -13.59 8.70
CA ALA A 230 -35.29 -12.14 8.64
C ALA A 230 -36.30 -11.38 9.53
N LYS A 231 -37.56 -11.82 9.57
CA LYS A 231 -38.57 -11.27 10.48
C LYS A 231 -38.29 -11.54 11.97
N GLN A 232 -37.64 -12.66 12.32
CA GLN A 232 -37.22 -12.95 13.70
C GLN A 232 -35.99 -12.14 14.12
N ILE A 233 -35.03 -11.92 13.21
CA ILE A 233 -33.85 -11.06 13.43
C ILE A 233 -34.26 -9.58 13.52
N GLY A 234 -35.32 -9.20 12.81
CA GLY A 234 -35.85 -7.85 12.75
C GLY A 234 -35.09 -6.98 11.75
N PHE A 235 -35.83 -6.28 10.90
CA PHE A 235 -35.27 -5.42 9.86
C PHE A 235 -34.58 -4.16 10.46
N PRO A 236 -33.66 -3.50 9.75
CA PRO A 236 -33.02 -3.95 8.51
C PRO A 236 -32.16 -5.20 8.71
N VAL A 237 -32.06 -6.02 7.67
CA VAL A 237 -31.24 -7.24 7.61
C VAL A 237 -30.24 -7.20 6.45
N LEU A 238 -29.24 -8.06 6.50
CA LEU A 238 -28.13 -8.14 5.55
C LEU A 238 -27.99 -9.58 5.06
N ILE A 239 -28.33 -9.82 3.80
CA ILE A 239 -28.08 -11.09 3.10
C ILE A 239 -26.61 -11.08 2.67
N LYS A 240 -25.85 -12.15 2.95
CA LYS A 240 -24.46 -12.32 2.53
C LYS A 240 -24.20 -13.71 1.94
N ALA A 241 -23.40 -13.80 0.89
CA ALA A 241 -22.80 -15.05 0.44
C ALA A 241 -21.95 -15.71 1.55
N ILE A 242 -22.07 -17.04 1.73
CA ILE A 242 -21.26 -17.76 2.75
C ILE A 242 -19.77 -17.85 2.38
N HIS A 243 -19.44 -17.79 1.09
CA HIS A 243 -18.07 -17.80 0.55
C HIS A 243 -17.65 -16.41 0.05
N GLY A 244 -16.34 -16.15 0.07
CA GLY A 244 -15.71 -14.96 -0.54
C GLY A 244 -15.84 -13.65 0.25
N GLY A 245 -14.88 -12.74 0.04
CA GLY A 245 -14.79 -11.45 0.75
C GLY A 245 -15.08 -10.22 -0.11
N GLY A 246 -14.75 -9.04 0.42
CA GLY A 246 -14.83 -7.76 -0.32
C GLY A 246 -16.24 -7.22 -0.60
N GLY A 247 -17.27 -7.78 0.05
CA GLY A 247 -18.66 -7.36 -0.08
C GLY A 247 -19.42 -7.89 -1.28
N LYS A 248 -18.82 -8.78 -2.10
CA LYS A 248 -19.50 -9.44 -3.21
C LYS A 248 -20.62 -10.35 -2.69
N GLY A 249 -21.75 -10.37 -3.39
CA GLY A 249 -22.93 -11.15 -3.01
C GLY A 249 -23.60 -10.70 -1.71
N MET A 250 -23.51 -9.41 -1.37
CA MET A 250 -24.18 -8.83 -0.20
C MET A 250 -25.33 -7.89 -0.60
N ARG A 251 -26.45 -7.94 0.13
CA ARG A 251 -27.62 -7.07 -0.06
C ARG A 251 -28.27 -6.71 1.28
N THR A 252 -28.42 -5.41 1.54
CA THR A 252 -29.22 -4.90 2.66
C THR A 252 -30.70 -4.91 2.27
N VAL A 253 -31.55 -5.41 3.16
CA VAL A 253 -33.02 -5.33 3.03
C VAL A 253 -33.55 -4.51 4.18
N VAL A 254 -34.15 -3.35 3.88
CA VAL A 254 -34.69 -2.42 4.88
C VAL A 254 -36.19 -2.62 5.07
N GLU A 255 -36.92 -2.86 3.99
CA GLU A 255 -38.37 -3.07 4.01
C GLU A 255 -38.71 -4.50 4.47
N PRO A 256 -39.66 -4.69 5.41
CA PRO A 256 -40.05 -6.00 5.92
C PRO A 256 -41.00 -6.78 4.98
N THR A 257 -41.01 -6.48 3.69
CA THR A 257 -41.85 -7.07 2.63
C THR A 257 -41.21 -8.36 2.09
N ALA A 258 -42.02 -9.27 1.54
CA ALA A 258 -41.53 -10.54 1.02
C ALA A 258 -40.81 -10.33 -0.32
N GLU A 259 -41.36 -9.40 -1.09
CA GLU A 259 -41.00 -8.99 -2.43
C GLU A 259 -39.60 -8.36 -2.46
N ALA A 260 -39.33 -7.38 -1.57
CA ALA A 260 -38.01 -6.76 -1.46
C ALA A 260 -36.95 -7.73 -0.91
N PHE A 261 -37.36 -8.68 -0.06
CA PHE A 261 -36.47 -9.71 0.44
C PHE A 261 -36.10 -10.72 -0.66
N ASP A 262 -37.06 -11.16 -1.49
CA ASP A 262 -36.80 -12.10 -2.58
C ASP A 262 -35.99 -11.49 -3.73
N GLU A 263 -36.24 -10.22 -4.09
CA GLU A 263 -35.39 -9.52 -5.07
C GLU A 263 -33.94 -9.45 -4.57
N ALA A 264 -33.75 -9.05 -3.30
CA ALA A 264 -32.43 -9.00 -2.68
C ALA A 264 -31.77 -10.38 -2.60
N LEU A 265 -32.52 -11.42 -2.20
CA LEU A 265 -32.05 -12.80 -2.12
C LEU A 265 -31.60 -13.31 -3.49
N THR A 266 -32.45 -13.21 -4.50
CA THR A 266 -32.16 -13.60 -5.88
C THR A 266 -30.96 -12.82 -6.45
N SER A 267 -30.86 -11.52 -6.14
CA SER A 267 -29.73 -10.68 -6.56
C SER A 267 -28.41 -11.09 -5.88
N ALA A 268 -28.44 -11.44 -4.59
CA ALA A 268 -27.28 -11.95 -3.84
C ALA A 268 -26.85 -13.35 -4.32
N LYS A 269 -27.80 -14.30 -4.41
CA LYS A 269 -27.56 -15.66 -4.90
C LYS A 269 -26.92 -15.68 -6.28
N ARG A 270 -27.46 -14.90 -7.23
CA ARG A 270 -26.92 -14.78 -8.60
C ARG A 270 -25.49 -14.24 -8.64
N GLU A 271 -25.16 -13.25 -7.81
CA GLU A 271 -23.81 -12.69 -7.75
C GLU A 271 -22.82 -13.65 -7.07
N SER A 272 -23.25 -14.35 -6.02
CA SER A 272 -22.48 -15.38 -5.33
C SER A 272 -22.18 -16.56 -6.26
N LEU A 273 -23.18 -17.05 -6.99
CA LEU A 273 -23.02 -18.13 -7.97
C LEU A 273 -22.04 -17.74 -9.09
N LYS A 274 -22.14 -16.51 -9.63
CA LYS A 274 -21.19 -15.98 -10.63
C LYS A 274 -19.77 -15.87 -10.07
N SER A 275 -19.60 -15.45 -8.81
CA SER A 275 -18.29 -15.10 -8.23
C SER A 275 -17.56 -16.28 -7.60
N PHE A 276 -18.31 -17.25 -7.05
CA PHE A 276 -17.79 -18.30 -6.15
C PHE A 276 -18.33 -19.70 -6.47
N GLY A 277 -19.21 -19.86 -7.47
CA GLY A 277 -19.78 -21.16 -7.84
C GLY A 277 -20.77 -21.74 -6.82
N ASN A 278 -21.23 -20.93 -5.86
CA ASN A 278 -22.08 -21.33 -4.74
C ASN A 278 -23.14 -20.24 -4.48
N ASP A 279 -24.41 -20.60 -4.36
CA ASP A 279 -25.55 -19.67 -4.15
C ASP A 279 -26.03 -19.60 -2.67
N THR A 280 -25.39 -20.32 -1.76
CA THR A 280 -25.80 -20.39 -0.35
C THR A 280 -25.51 -19.05 0.35
N VAL A 281 -26.50 -18.57 1.11
CA VAL A 281 -26.43 -17.30 1.83
C VAL A 281 -26.69 -17.46 3.32
N LEU A 282 -26.24 -16.46 4.09
CA LEU A 282 -26.63 -16.22 5.47
C LEU A 282 -27.38 -14.88 5.57
N VAL A 283 -28.22 -14.74 6.58
CA VAL A 283 -29.05 -13.55 6.83
C VAL A 283 -28.70 -13.00 8.21
N GLU A 284 -28.18 -11.79 8.29
CA GLU A 284 -27.73 -11.15 9.53
C GLU A 284 -28.54 -9.89 9.86
N LYS A 285 -28.46 -9.42 11.11
CA LYS A 285 -28.87 -8.07 11.47
C LYS A 285 -28.00 -7.05 10.72
N TYR A 286 -28.62 -6.06 10.08
CA TYR A 286 -27.88 -4.94 9.52
C TYR A 286 -27.62 -3.88 10.61
N ILE A 287 -26.35 -3.72 10.99
CA ILE A 287 -25.87 -2.65 11.86
C ILE A 287 -25.91 -1.34 11.07
N GLN A 288 -26.53 -0.29 11.62
CA GLN A 288 -26.82 0.95 10.86
C GLN A 288 -25.65 1.94 10.86
N ARG A 289 -24.96 2.09 12.01
CA ARG A 289 -23.78 2.96 12.16
C ARG A 289 -22.51 2.18 12.53
N PRO A 290 -22.11 1.17 11.74
CA PRO A 290 -21.00 0.29 12.07
C PRO A 290 -19.64 0.97 11.90
N ARG A 291 -18.78 0.82 12.91
CA ARG A 291 -17.32 0.97 12.78
C ARG A 291 -16.70 -0.38 12.47
N HIS A 292 -15.63 -0.35 11.67
CA HIS A 292 -14.75 -1.51 11.48
C HIS A 292 -13.62 -1.38 12.51
N VAL A 293 -13.69 -2.15 13.59
CA VAL A 293 -12.67 -2.20 14.65
C VAL A 293 -12.05 -3.59 14.64
N GLU A 294 -10.73 -3.67 14.51
CA GLU A 294 -10.03 -4.95 14.39
C GLU A 294 -8.92 -5.09 15.42
N VAL A 295 -8.71 -6.28 15.95
CA VAL A 295 -7.71 -6.54 16.99
C VAL A 295 -6.54 -7.33 16.41
N GLN A 296 -5.33 -6.80 16.56
CA GLN A 296 -4.11 -7.54 16.26
C GLN A 296 -3.94 -8.65 17.30
N VAL A 297 -3.80 -9.88 16.84
CA VAL A 297 -3.41 -11.01 17.70
C VAL A 297 -2.03 -11.53 17.32
N PHE A 298 -1.35 -12.08 18.31
CA PHE A 298 -0.09 -12.80 18.13
C PHE A 298 -0.09 -14.07 18.98
N ALA A 299 0.28 -15.19 18.37
CA ALA A 299 0.36 -16.49 19.04
C ALA A 299 1.67 -17.21 18.74
N ASP A 300 2.13 -18.06 19.65
CA ASP A 300 3.29 -18.95 19.45
C ASP A 300 2.89 -20.43 19.40
N SER A 301 3.81 -21.28 18.95
CA SER A 301 3.60 -22.73 18.85
C SER A 301 3.64 -23.47 20.20
N LEU A 302 3.63 -22.74 21.33
CA LEU A 302 3.71 -23.27 22.70
C LEU A 302 2.44 -22.94 23.51
N GLY A 303 1.44 -22.31 22.89
CA GLY A 303 0.18 -21.91 23.52
C GLY A 303 0.17 -20.47 24.06
N GLY A 304 1.25 -19.71 23.86
CA GLY A 304 1.24 -18.27 24.08
C GLY A 304 0.27 -17.59 23.10
N THR A 305 -0.60 -16.71 23.59
CA THR A 305 -1.49 -15.91 22.74
C THR A 305 -1.83 -14.61 23.46
N ILE A 306 -1.55 -13.49 22.81
CA ILE A 306 -1.84 -12.13 23.29
C ILE A 306 -2.48 -11.29 22.17
N SER A 307 -3.12 -10.20 22.57
CA SER A 307 -3.51 -9.10 21.70
C SER A 307 -2.45 -8.00 21.72
N LEU A 308 -2.28 -7.31 20.60
CA LEU A 308 -1.44 -6.13 20.44
C LEU A 308 -2.31 -4.89 20.15
N TRP A 309 -3.41 -4.78 20.91
CA TRP A 309 -4.45 -3.76 20.80
C TRP A 309 -5.21 -3.73 19.47
N GLU A 310 -6.13 -2.79 19.38
CA GLU A 310 -7.06 -2.63 18.27
C GLU A 310 -6.69 -1.47 17.33
N ARG A 311 -7.21 -1.55 16.10
CA ARG A 311 -7.16 -0.51 15.07
C ARG A 311 -8.59 -0.16 14.65
N ASP A 312 -8.83 1.09 14.29
CA ASP A 312 -10.02 1.49 13.55
C ASP A 312 -9.70 1.59 12.05
N CYS A 313 -10.52 0.92 11.24
CA CYS A 313 -10.41 0.82 9.79
C CYS A 313 -11.69 1.32 9.08
N SER A 314 -12.54 2.09 9.77
CA SER A 314 -13.86 2.49 9.28
C SER A 314 -13.81 3.40 8.05
N VAL A 315 -12.71 4.11 7.81
CA VAL A 315 -12.56 4.95 6.62
C VAL A 315 -12.19 4.08 5.41
N GLN A 316 -13.23 3.55 4.77
CA GLN A 316 -13.13 2.65 3.61
C GLN A 316 -13.98 3.09 2.42
N ARG A 317 -13.50 2.82 1.20
CA ARG A 317 -14.20 3.03 -0.08
C ARG A 317 -14.54 1.67 -0.68
N ARG A 318 -15.82 1.32 -0.81
CA ARG A 318 -16.27 0.01 -1.37
C ARG A 318 -15.55 -1.20 -0.74
N ASN A 319 -15.40 -1.21 0.59
CA ASN A 319 -14.67 -2.23 1.38
C ASN A 319 -13.14 -2.27 1.18
N GLN A 320 -12.56 -1.30 0.47
CA GLN A 320 -11.12 -1.03 0.42
C GLN A 320 -10.79 -0.05 1.56
N LYS A 321 -9.99 -0.45 2.55
CA LYS A 321 -9.53 0.43 3.64
C LYS A 321 -8.60 1.53 3.07
N ILE A 322 -8.72 2.77 3.58
CA ILE A 322 -8.09 3.97 3.00
C ILE A 322 -7.23 4.73 4.03
N ILE A 323 -7.77 4.94 5.24
CA ILE A 323 -7.05 5.46 6.41
C ILE A 323 -7.37 4.56 7.59
N GLU A 324 -6.33 4.20 8.34
CA GLU A 324 -6.40 3.36 9.53
C GLU A 324 -5.76 4.08 10.72
N GLU A 325 -6.26 3.84 11.93
CA GLU A 325 -5.70 4.46 13.14
C GLU A 325 -5.61 3.49 14.33
N ALA A 326 -4.65 3.73 15.22
CA ALA A 326 -4.45 2.96 16.45
C ALA A 326 -4.04 3.89 17.61
N PRO A 327 -4.56 3.70 18.83
CA PRO A 327 -5.73 2.87 19.17
C PRO A 327 -7.02 3.38 18.48
N ALA A 328 -8.08 2.58 18.52
CA ALA A 328 -9.38 3.03 18.01
C ALA A 328 -9.99 4.10 18.94
N PRO A 329 -10.46 5.24 18.40
CA PRO A 329 -10.93 6.36 19.22
C PRO A 329 -12.23 6.05 19.96
N GLY A 330 -12.43 6.69 21.11
CA GLY A 330 -13.67 6.63 21.88
C GLY A 330 -13.94 5.34 22.68
N LEU A 331 -13.16 4.26 22.50
CA LEU A 331 -13.35 3.03 23.27
C LEU A 331 -12.83 3.17 24.70
N SER A 332 -13.64 2.77 25.69
CA SER A 332 -13.25 2.70 27.10
C SER A 332 -12.18 1.63 27.36
N VAL A 333 -11.58 1.62 28.56
CA VAL A 333 -10.61 0.59 28.95
C VAL A 333 -11.28 -0.78 28.98
N ASP A 334 -12.38 -0.92 29.70
CA ASP A 334 -13.15 -2.17 29.85
C ASP A 334 -13.59 -2.75 28.49
N LEU A 335 -14.01 -1.89 27.55
CA LEU A 335 -14.42 -2.28 26.20
C LEU A 335 -13.23 -2.76 25.35
N ARG A 336 -12.07 -2.09 25.48
CA ARG A 336 -10.81 -2.49 24.85
C ARG A 336 -10.27 -3.80 25.41
N GLU A 337 -10.32 -4.00 26.72
CA GLU A 337 -9.98 -5.27 27.36
C GLU A 337 -10.94 -6.39 26.93
N SER A 338 -12.24 -6.09 26.83
CA SER A 338 -13.25 -7.02 26.33
C SER A 338 -12.95 -7.46 24.89
N LEU A 339 -12.81 -6.52 23.94
CA LEU A 339 -12.40 -6.78 22.55
C LEU A 339 -11.10 -7.61 22.47
N SER A 340 -10.08 -7.21 23.23
CA SER A 340 -8.79 -7.89 23.33
C SER A 340 -8.92 -9.33 23.80
N SER A 341 -9.73 -9.57 24.86
CA SER A 341 -9.98 -10.91 25.40
C SER A 341 -10.72 -11.81 24.40
N LYS A 342 -11.69 -11.26 23.65
CA LYS A 342 -12.44 -12.00 22.63
C LYS A 342 -11.58 -12.33 21.41
N ALA A 343 -10.70 -11.43 20.99
CA ALA A 343 -9.73 -11.71 19.92
C ALA A 343 -8.73 -12.80 20.33
N VAL A 344 -8.23 -12.78 21.57
CA VAL A 344 -7.38 -13.85 22.12
C VAL A 344 -8.13 -15.18 22.23
N ALA A 345 -9.42 -15.17 22.60
CA ALA A 345 -10.26 -16.37 22.60
C ALA A 345 -10.47 -16.93 21.19
N ALA A 346 -10.73 -16.08 20.20
CA ALA A 346 -10.84 -16.45 18.78
C ALA A 346 -9.57 -17.15 18.27
N ALA A 347 -8.41 -16.55 18.50
CA ALA A 347 -7.12 -17.11 18.09
C ALA A 347 -6.81 -18.46 18.77
N ARG A 348 -7.15 -18.61 20.06
CA ARG A 348 -6.98 -19.89 20.77
C ARG A 348 -7.93 -20.98 20.26
N ALA A 349 -9.16 -20.64 19.88
CA ALA A 349 -10.16 -21.59 19.41
C ALA A 349 -9.75 -22.35 18.13
N VAL A 350 -8.88 -21.75 17.30
CA VAL A 350 -8.35 -22.35 16.06
C VAL A 350 -6.91 -22.85 16.17
N ASN A 351 -6.29 -22.79 17.37
CA ASN A 351 -4.86 -23.06 17.59
C ASN A 351 -3.96 -22.21 16.67
N TYR A 352 -4.24 -20.90 16.63
CA TYR A 352 -3.55 -19.95 15.75
C TYR A 352 -2.04 -19.82 16.09
N VAL A 353 -1.22 -19.47 15.11
CA VAL A 353 0.23 -19.22 15.26
C VAL A 353 0.66 -18.01 14.43
N GLY A 354 1.61 -17.22 14.93
CA GLY A 354 2.12 -16.02 14.26
C GLY A 354 1.18 -14.82 14.39
N ALA A 355 1.27 -13.89 13.44
CA ALA A 355 0.43 -12.70 13.36
C ALA A 355 -0.93 -13.02 12.71
N GLY A 356 -2.01 -12.52 13.30
CA GLY A 356 -3.37 -12.60 12.74
C GLY A 356 -4.18 -11.37 13.12
N THR A 357 -5.36 -11.19 12.54
CA THR A 357 -6.25 -10.08 12.92
C THR A 357 -7.70 -10.53 12.95
N VAL A 358 -8.37 -10.23 14.06
CA VAL A 358 -9.79 -10.53 14.27
C VAL A 358 -10.57 -9.25 13.99
N GLU A 359 -11.36 -9.24 12.91
CA GLU A 359 -12.15 -8.09 12.48
C GLU A 359 -13.54 -8.12 13.16
N PHE A 360 -13.92 -7.02 13.80
CA PHE A 360 -15.22 -6.83 14.43
C PHE A 360 -15.99 -5.67 13.78
N ILE A 361 -17.31 -5.83 13.67
CA ILE A 361 -18.23 -4.72 13.50
C ILE A 361 -18.61 -4.22 14.90
N PHE A 362 -18.31 -2.96 15.18
CA PHE A 362 -18.73 -2.25 16.39
C PHE A 362 -19.93 -1.36 16.07
N ASP A 363 -21.00 -1.43 16.86
CA ASP A 363 -22.18 -0.58 16.70
C ASP A 363 -22.01 0.73 17.51
N ASN A 364 -21.96 1.88 16.84
CA ASN A 364 -21.88 3.18 17.51
C ASN A 364 -23.11 3.49 18.40
N ASP A 365 -24.27 2.87 18.13
CA ASP A 365 -25.52 3.22 18.81
C ASP A 365 -25.77 2.37 20.08
N THR A 366 -25.25 1.13 20.14
CA THR A 366 -25.35 0.26 21.34
C THR A 366 -24.04 0.05 22.09
N GLN A 367 -22.89 0.31 21.44
CA GLN A 367 -21.54 -0.08 21.88
C GLN A 367 -21.28 -1.59 21.96
N ASP A 368 -22.15 -2.41 21.37
CA ASP A 368 -21.85 -3.83 21.13
C ASP A 368 -20.80 -4.01 20.04
N PHE A 369 -20.10 -5.14 20.07
CA PHE A 369 -19.21 -5.57 19.00
C PHE A 369 -19.47 -7.02 18.61
N TYR A 370 -19.31 -7.32 17.33
CA TYR A 370 -19.62 -8.61 16.73
C TYR A 370 -18.53 -9.06 15.76
N PHE A 371 -18.10 -10.32 15.87
CA PHE A 371 -17.15 -10.95 14.97
C PHE A 371 -17.65 -10.93 13.52
N MET A 372 -16.82 -10.40 12.62
CA MET A 372 -17.03 -10.40 11.18
C MET A 372 -16.26 -11.55 10.53
N GLU A 373 -14.92 -11.52 10.60
CA GLU A 373 -14.02 -12.54 10.08
C GLU A 373 -12.64 -12.50 10.77
N MET A 374 -11.78 -13.49 10.52
CA MET A 374 -10.39 -13.50 11.00
C MET A 374 -9.45 -13.61 9.81
N ASN A 375 -8.64 -12.57 9.59
CA ASN A 375 -7.62 -12.57 8.55
C ASN A 375 -6.41 -13.37 9.05
N THR A 376 -6.06 -14.42 8.32
CA THR A 376 -5.11 -15.48 8.74
C THR A 376 -3.67 -15.17 8.33
N ARG A 377 -3.28 -13.90 8.53
CA ARG A 377 -2.04 -13.30 8.03
C ARG A 377 -1.71 -12.01 8.79
N LEU A 378 -0.54 -11.45 8.48
CA LEU A 378 -0.25 -10.04 8.78
C LEU A 378 -1.23 -9.14 7.98
N GLN A 379 -1.79 -8.11 8.61
CA GLN A 379 -2.56 -7.07 7.91
C GLN A 379 -1.63 -6.10 7.17
N VAL A 380 -2.18 -5.34 6.22
CA VAL A 380 -1.43 -4.29 5.51
C VAL A 380 -1.08 -3.18 6.51
N GLU A 381 -2.09 -2.78 7.26
CA GLU A 381 -2.21 -1.78 8.32
C GLU A 381 -1.55 -2.17 9.66
N HIS A 382 -0.75 -3.25 9.71
CA HIS A 382 0.04 -3.58 10.89
C HIS A 382 0.96 -2.44 11.40
N PRO A 383 1.50 -1.50 10.58
CA PRO A 383 2.41 -0.48 11.07
C PRO A 383 1.83 0.48 12.12
N VAL A 384 0.52 0.79 12.13
CA VAL A 384 -0.04 1.63 13.22
C VAL A 384 0.03 0.92 14.58
N THR A 385 -0.18 -0.40 14.60
CA THR A 385 0.06 -1.23 15.79
C THR A 385 1.55 -1.23 16.17
N GLU A 386 2.46 -1.32 15.20
CA GLU A 386 3.91 -1.24 15.46
C GLU A 386 4.32 0.10 16.09
N MET A 387 3.69 1.20 15.66
CA MET A 387 3.97 2.53 16.21
C MET A 387 3.51 2.67 17.67
N VAL A 388 2.29 2.25 18.01
CA VAL A 388 1.78 2.40 19.39
C VAL A 388 2.31 1.35 20.37
N THR A 389 2.76 0.18 19.89
CA THR A 389 3.38 -0.86 20.74
C THR A 389 4.90 -0.80 20.79
N GLY A 390 5.56 -0.21 19.79
CA GLY A 390 7.02 -0.23 19.65
C GLY A 390 7.58 -1.60 19.22
N LEU A 391 6.72 -2.52 18.78
CA LEU A 391 7.07 -3.90 18.41
C LEU A 391 7.18 -4.06 16.88
N ASP A 392 8.17 -4.81 16.42
CA ASP A 392 8.34 -5.21 15.02
C ASP A 392 7.63 -6.56 14.82
N LEU A 393 6.46 -6.56 14.16
CA LEU A 393 5.64 -7.76 14.06
C LEU A 393 6.27 -8.82 13.15
N VAL A 394 7.04 -8.39 12.15
CA VAL A 394 7.80 -9.31 11.28
C VAL A 394 8.94 -9.97 12.06
N GLU A 395 9.59 -9.26 12.98
CA GLU A 395 10.60 -9.84 13.90
C GLU A 395 9.95 -10.93 14.75
N TRP A 396 8.77 -10.66 15.32
CA TRP A 396 8.01 -11.64 16.09
C TRP A 396 7.53 -12.83 15.25
N GLN A 397 7.17 -12.63 13.99
CA GLN A 397 6.81 -13.74 13.09
C GLN A 397 8.01 -14.67 12.85
N LEU A 398 9.22 -14.11 12.75
CA LEU A 398 10.47 -14.85 12.57
C LEU A 398 10.95 -15.57 13.84
N GLU A 399 10.65 -15.03 15.03
CA GLU A 399 10.85 -15.73 16.32
C GLU A 399 9.92 -16.94 16.43
N VAL A 400 8.61 -16.71 16.23
CA VAL A 400 7.59 -17.75 16.38
C VAL A 400 7.76 -18.86 15.35
N ALA A 401 8.09 -18.52 14.09
CA ALA A 401 8.35 -19.53 13.06
C ALA A 401 9.65 -20.32 13.31
N ALA A 402 10.66 -19.72 13.96
CA ALA A 402 11.81 -20.47 14.49
C ALA A 402 11.43 -21.36 15.69
N GLY A 403 10.22 -21.19 16.24
CA GLY A 403 9.68 -21.94 17.38
C GLY A 403 10.16 -21.41 18.73
N ASN A 404 10.38 -20.10 18.84
CA ASN A 404 10.59 -19.37 20.10
C ASN A 404 9.22 -18.91 20.69
N PRO A 405 9.12 -18.73 22.02
CA PRO A 405 7.93 -18.16 22.65
C PRO A 405 7.75 -16.66 22.34
N LEU A 406 6.56 -16.13 22.59
CA LEU A 406 6.31 -14.67 22.62
C LEU A 406 7.26 -13.96 23.60
N GLN A 407 7.71 -12.75 23.24
CA GLN A 407 8.68 -11.99 24.04
C GLN A 407 8.07 -11.24 25.24
N LEU A 408 6.74 -11.11 25.31
CA LEU A 408 6.00 -10.37 26.34
C LEU A 408 4.72 -11.12 26.74
N ASP A 409 4.26 -10.90 27.98
CA ASP A 409 2.88 -11.18 28.39
C ASP A 409 1.92 -10.04 28.01
N GLN A 410 0.61 -10.28 28.14
CA GLN A 410 -0.44 -9.33 27.77
C GLN A 410 -0.37 -8.01 28.55
N SER A 411 0.01 -8.07 29.83
CA SER A 411 0.19 -6.92 30.73
C SER A 411 1.41 -6.06 30.39
N SER A 412 2.38 -6.62 29.66
CA SER A 412 3.63 -5.96 29.29
C SER A 412 3.61 -5.33 27.88
N VAL A 413 2.49 -5.44 27.15
CA VAL A 413 2.34 -4.84 25.82
C VAL A 413 2.16 -3.32 25.96
N PRO A 414 3.04 -2.47 25.38
CA PRO A 414 2.87 -1.02 25.46
C PRO A 414 1.66 -0.53 24.65
N LEU A 415 1.03 0.56 25.10
CA LEU A 415 0.11 1.38 24.32
C LEU A 415 0.52 2.84 24.51
N VAL A 416 1.25 3.39 23.53
CA VAL A 416 1.93 4.69 23.65
C VAL A 416 1.58 5.58 22.46
N GLY A 417 0.96 6.73 22.75
CA GLY A 417 0.57 7.71 21.73
C GLY A 417 -0.55 7.23 20.80
N HIS A 418 -0.64 7.87 19.63
CA HIS A 418 -1.63 7.58 18.60
C HIS A 418 -0.95 7.56 17.22
N ALA A 419 -1.36 6.65 16.34
CA ALA A 419 -0.83 6.50 15.00
C ALA A 419 -1.93 6.52 13.94
N PHE A 420 -1.60 7.04 12.76
CA PHE A 420 -2.41 6.92 11.54
C PHE A 420 -1.57 6.28 10.43
N GLU A 421 -2.20 5.48 9.58
CA GLU A 421 -1.70 5.08 8.26
C GLU A 421 -2.67 5.59 7.19
N ALA A 422 -2.12 5.96 6.03
CA ALA A 422 -2.89 6.29 4.84
C ALA A 422 -2.32 5.55 3.63
N ARG A 423 -3.18 4.87 2.87
CA ARG A 423 -2.79 4.08 1.69
C ARG A 423 -2.72 4.95 0.44
N ILE A 424 -1.49 5.19 -0.04
CA ILE A 424 -1.23 5.99 -1.23
C ILE A 424 -1.46 5.11 -2.46
N TYR A 425 -2.64 5.22 -3.08
CA TYR A 425 -3.00 4.46 -4.29
C TYR A 425 -2.79 5.29 -5.56
N ALA A 426 -2.36 4.60 -6.63
CA ALA A 426 -2.44 5.07 -8.00
C ALA A 426 -3.88 4.97 -8.51
N GLU A 427 -4.68 5.98 -8.21
CA GLU A 427 -6.10 6.07 -8.57
C GLU A 427 -6.52 7.53 -8.73
N ASN A 428 -7.62 7.77 -9.43
CA ASN A 428 -8.21 9.10 -9.60
C ASN A 428 -9.53 9.21 -8.81
N PRO A 429 -9.54 9.79 -7.59
CA PRO A 429 -10.74 9.86 -6.76
C PRO A 429 -11.93 10.55 -7.43
N ARG A 430 -11.67 11.65 -8.16
CA ARG A 430 -12.73 12.40 -8.86
C ARG A 430 -13.30 11.63 -10.05
N ASN A 431 -12.51 10.79 -10.71
CA ASN A 431 -12.98 9.82 -11.70
C ASN A 431 -13.35 8.48 -11.04
N ASN A 432 -14.27 8.52 -10.05
CA ASN A 432 -14.85 7.33 -9.40
C ASN A 432 -13.83 6.38 -8.69
N PHE A 433 -12.64 6.89 -8.37
CA PHE A 433 -11.49 6.09 -7.93
C PHE A 433 -11.18 4.96 -8.93
N LEU A 434 -11.14 5.28 -10.23
CA LEU A 434 -10.56 4.39 -11.23
C LEU A 434 -9.03 4.31 -10.99
N PRO A 435 -8.44 3.10 -10.96
CA PRO A 435 -6.99 2.92 -10.91
C PRO A 435 -6.26 3.59 -12.08
N ASP A 436 -5.00 3.96 -11.85
CA ASP A 436 -4.13 4.59 -12.85
C ASP A 436 -2.76 3.89 -12.88
N SER A 437 -2.06 3.96 -14.02
CA SER A 437 -0.86 3.18 -14.29
C SER A 437 0.05 3.85 -15.33
N GLY A 438 1.36 3.67 -15.18
CA GLY A 438 2.37 4.40 -15.94
C GLY A 438 3.60 4.74 -15.08
N GLN A 439 4.51 5.53 -15.63
CA GLN A 439 5.78 5.86 -14.98
C GLN A 439 5.63 6.95 -13.91
N LEU A 440 6.25 6.76 -12.74
CA LEU A 440 6.41 7.79 -11.71
C LEU A 440 7.46 8.85 -12.12
N LEU A 441 7.08 9.77 -13.00
CA LEU A 441 7.94 10.84 -13.53
C LEU A 441 8.56 11.73 -12.44
N TYR A 442 7.79 12.02 -11.37
CA TYR A 442 8.29 12.71 -10.18
C TYR A 442 7.70 12.08 -8.92
N LEU A 443 8.54 11.85 -7.91
CA LEU A 443 8.14 11.38 -6.59
C LEU A 443 8.94 12.14 -5.53
N SER A 444 8.25 12.99 -4.78
CA SER A 444 8.73 13.55 -3.51
C SER A 444 7.88 12.96 -2.39
N THR A 445 8.52 12.62 -1.27
CA THR A 445 7.84 12.11 -0.08
C THR A 445 8.24 12.95 1.13
N PRO A 446 7.42 12.99 2.21
CA PRO A 446 7.90 13.48 3.49
C PRO A 446 9.13 12.68 3.94
N THR A 447 10.04 13.32 4.68
CA THR A 447 11.27 12.66 5.14
C THR A 447 10.96 11.69 6.29
N PRO A 448 11.18 10.37 6.16
CA PRO A 448 10.91 9.43 7.24
C PRO A 448 11.87 9.65 8.41
N THR A 449 11.35 9.81 9.62
CA THR A 449 12.16 9.92 10.84
C THR A 449 12.47 8.55 11.47
N LEU A 450 11.82 7.49 10.98
CA LEU A 450 12.14 6.09 11.28
C LEU A 450 11.64 5.14 10.18
N THR A 451 12.32 4.00 10.02
CA THR A 451 12.03 2.98 8.99
C THR A 451 11.54 1.65 9.59
N LEU A 452 11.59 1.52 10.91
CA LEU A 452 11.12 0.40 11.75
C LEU A 452 10.74 0.98 13.12
N PRO A 453 9.85 0.32 13.89
CA PRO A 453 9.40 0.81 15.19
C PRO A 453 10.54 0.89 16.21
N LYS A 454 10.46 1.87 17.12
CA LYS A 454 11.36 2.02 18.26
C LYS A 454 10.75 1.31 19.47
N ARG A 455 11.46 0.37 20.09
CA ARG A 455 11.02 -0.27 21.34
C ARG A 455 10.93 0.77 22.47
N TYR A 456 9.82 0.78 23.20
CA TYR A 456 9.65 1.64 24.37
C TYR A 456 10.39 1.08 25.58
N ASN A 457 11.26 1.90 26.18
CA ASN A 457 11.99 1.54 27.41
C ASN A 457 11.11 1.77 28.64
N LEU A 458 10.21 0.83 28.93
CA LEU A 458 9.44 0.80 30.18
C LEU A 458 10.38 0.52 31.37
N SER A 459 10.99 1.56 31.93
CA SER A 459 11.86 1.44 33.11
C SER A 459 11.04 1.03 34.34
N SER A 460 11.43 -0.06 35.00
CA SER A 460 10.68 -0.74 36.06
C SER A 460 10.71 0.00 37.41
N THR A 461 10.15 1.21 37.47
CA THR A 461 10.14 2.09 38.66
C THR A 461 8.77 2.75 38.89
N SER A 462 7.71 1.94 38.90
CA SER A 462 6.34 2.36 39.22
C SER A 462 5.56 1.32 40.04
N THR A 463 6.16 0.81 41.12
CA THR A 463 5.53 -0.17 42.03
C THR A 463 4.37 0.38 42.89
N ASN A 464 3.84 1.56 42.55
CA ASN A 464 2.69 2.19 43.18
C ASN A 464 1.59 2.40 42.12
N ALA A 465 0.54 1.59 42.16
CA ALA A 465 -0.51 1.52 41.12
C ALA A 465 -1.42 2.78 40.99
N HIS A 466 -1.13 3.87 41.73
CA HIS A 466 -1.95 5.09 41.78
C HIS A 466 -1.17 6.39 41.49
N SER A 467 0.08 6.30 41.02
CA SER A 467 0.83 7.45 40.51
C SER A 467 1.06 7.30 39.00
N ILE A 468 0.12 7.82 38.20
CA ILE A 468 0.26 7.88 36.74
C ILE A 468 1.30 8.97 36.41
N GLY A 469 2.56 8.56 36.32
CA GLY A 469 3.52 9.28 35.47
C GLY A 469 3.00 9.24 34.04
N SER A 470 2.86 10.41 33.42
CA SER A 470 2.11 10.54 32.17
C SER A 470 2.83 9.80 31.03
N PRO A 471 2.21 8.80 30.36
CA PRO A 471 2.84 8.08 29.24
C PRO A 471 3.04 8.93 27.98
N TYR A 472 2.76 10.23 28.07
CA TYR A 472 2.83 11.23 27.00
C TYR A 472 4.12 12.09 27.05
N GLU A 473 4.93 12.03 28.11
CA GLU A 473 5.98 13.04 28.37
C GLU A 473 7.25 12.98 27.49
N ASP A 474 7.46 11.93 26.68
CA ASP A 474 8.62 11.87 25.74
C ASP A 474 8.29 11.15 24.40
N VAL A 475 7.04 11.25 23.93
CA VAL A 475 6.68 10.74 22.59
C VAL A 475 7.11 11.74 21.53
N SER A 476 8.26 11.47 20.91
CA SER A 476 8.77 12.27 19.78
C SER A 476 7.93 12.07 18.50
N PRO A 477 7.31 13.13 17.93
CA PRO A 477 6.58 13.08 16.67
C PRO A 477 7.36 12.39 15.55
N SER A 478 6.74 11.43 14.85
CA SER A 478 7.43 10.62 13.84
C SER A 478 6.64 10.33 12.56
N VAL A 479 7.39 10.11 11.46
CA VAL A 479 6.89 9.76 10.13
C VAL A 479 7.64 8.52 9.64
N ARG A 480 6.92 7.58 9.05
CA ARG A 480 7.43 6.34 8.46
C ARG A 480 6.75 6.13 7.11
N ILE A 481 7.49 5.58 6.15
CA ILE A 481 6.95 5.21 4.84
C ILE A 481 7.33 3.76 4.56
N GLU A 482 6.35 2.99 4.10
CA GLU A 482 6.55 1.68 3.50
C GLU A 482 6.18 1.79 2.01
N GLN A 483 7.15 1.67 1.10
CA GLN A 483 6.93 1.87 -0.34
C GLN A 483 7.52 0.72 -1.17
N GLY A 484 6.86 0.39 -2.28
CA GLY A 484 7.32 -0.63 -3.24
C GLY A 484 7.98 -0.06 -4.49
N PHE A 485 7.91 1.25 -4.68
CA PHE A 485 8.27 1.95 -5.91
C PHE A 485 9.15 3.18 -5.62
N GLU A 486 9.91 3.60 -6.63
CA GLU A 486 10.81 4.76 -6.62
C GLU A 486 10.50 5.67 -7.82
N GLN A 487 11.03 6.90 -7.86
CA GLN A 487 10.92 7.75 -9.06
C GLN A 487 11.49 7.03 -10.30
N GLY A 488 10.80 7.11 -11.43
CA GLY A 488 11.11 6.39 -12.66
C GLY A 488 10.61 4.94 -12.70
N SER A 489 9.96 4.43 -11.64
CA SER A 489 9.33 3.10 -11.66
C SER A 489 8.01 3.14 -12.43
N ASP A 490 7.73 2.07 -13.17
CA ASP A 490 6.45 1.87 -13.85
C ASP A 490 5.45 1.14 -12.93
N ILE A 491 4.28 1.75 -12.74
CA ILE A 491 3.12 1.14 -12.10
C ILE A 491 2.36 0.39 -13.19
N GLY A 492 2.34 -0.95 -13.14
CA GLY A 492 1.71 -1.80 -14.14
C GLY A 492 0.36 -2.39 -13.70
N VAL A 493 -0.55 -2.60 -14.65
CA VAL A 493 -1.95 -2.97 -14.41
C VAL A 493 -2.20 -4.38 -13.85
N PHE A 494 -1.18 -5.24 -13.73
CA PHE A 494 -1.35 -6.62 -13.27
C PHE A 494 -1.49 -6.78 -11.75
N TYR A 495 -1.29 -5.70 -10.99
CA TYR A 495 -1.17 -5.72 -9.53
C TYR A 495 -2.01 -4.64 -8.85
N ASP A 496 -1.98 -4.64 -7.53
CA ASP A 496 -2.65 -3.64 -6.70
C ASP A 496 -2.11 -2.21 -6.93
N PRO A 497 -2.93 -1.14 -6.85
CA PRO A 497 -2.48 0.22 -7.11
C PRO A 497 -1.66 0.87 -5.98
N MET A 498 -1.46 0.21 -4.83
CA MET A 498 -0.80 0.83 -3.68
C MET A 498 0.68 1.09 -3.95
N ILE A 499 1.03 2.37 -4.06
CA ILE A 499 2.41 2.86 -4.26
C ILE A 499 3.19 2.74 -2.95
N ALA A 500 2.57 3.21 -1.88
CA ALA A 500 3.14 3.29 -0.55
C ALA A 500 2.06 3.38 0.54
N LYS A 501 2.49 3.20 1.78
CA LYS A 501 1.74 3.50 3.00
C LYS A 501 2.48 4.63 3.72
N LEU A 502 1.75 5.67 4.08
CA LEU A 502 2.28 6.79 4.86
C LEU A 502 1.79 6.66 6.31
N ILE A 503 2.73 6.42 7.22
CA ILE A 503 2.46 6.22 8.65
C ILE A 503 2.97 7.44 9.42
N VAL A 504 2.18 7.93 10.37
CA VAL A 504 2.59 8.96 11.34
C VAL A 504 2.23 8.54 12.76
N HIS A 505 2.97 9.07 13.74
CA HIS A 505 2.74 8.81 15.16
C HIS A 505 3.11 10.02 16.01
N GLY A 506 2.24 10.36 16.96
CA GLY A 506 2.43 11.44 17.94
C GLY A 506 1.88 11.05 19.30
N LYS A 507 1.99 11.93 20.29
CA LYS A 507 1.54 11.64 21.67
C LYS A 507 0.03 11.47 21.81
N ASP A 508 -0.75 12.06 20.89
CA ASP A 508 -2.21 12.05 20.89
C ASP A 508 -2.77 12.08 19.46
N ARG A 509 -4.05 11.74 19.30
CA ARG A 509 -4.74 11.70 18.00
C ARG A 509 -4.68 13.03 17.25
N THR A 510 -4.73 14.16 17.95
CA THR A 510 -4.71 15.49 17.32
C THR A 510 -3.32 15.86 16.81
N GLU A 511 -2.27 15.50 17.53
CA GLU A 511 -0.88 15.63 17.08
C GLU A 511 -0.60 14.71 15.89
N ALA A 512 -0.96 13.43 15.97
CA ALA A 512 -0.82 12.49 14.88
C ALA A 512 -1.60 12.91 13.62
N LEU A 513 -2.82 13.46 13.76
CA LEU A 513 -3.59 13.95 12.61
C LEU A 513 -3.00 15.22 11.98
N ARG A 514 -2.42 16.13 12.78
CA ARG A 514 -1.64 17.28 12.25
C ARG A 514 -0.41 16.78 11.49
N MET A 515 0.26 15.74 11.98
CA MET A 515 1.38 15.12 11.27
C MET A 515 0.93 14.49 9.95
N LEU A 516 -0.19 13.76 9.92
CA LEU A 516 -0.69 13.10 8.71
C LEU A 516 -0.92 14.13 7.60
N ARG A 517 -1.62 15.22 7.93
CA ARG A 517 -1.87 16.33 7.00
C ARG A 517 -0.57 16.92 6.45
N LYS A 518 0.37 17.31 7.32
CA LYS A 518 1.67 17.86 6.90
C LYS A 518 2.48 16.87 6.05
N ALA A 519 2.43 15.59 6.38
CA ALA A 519 3.15 14.56 5.64
C ALA A 519 2.53 14.29 4.26
N LEU A 520 1.21 14.42 4.12
CA LEU A 520 0.53 14.43 2.82
C LEU A 520 0.82 15.71 2.02
N ASP A 521 0.92 16.87 2.67
CA ASP A 521 1.33 18.14 2.04
C ASP A 521 2.75 18.08 1.43
N GLU A 522 3.62 17.20 1.94
CA GLU A 522 4.99 16.95 1.44
C GLU A 522 5.05 15.82 0.38
N TYR A 523 3.94 15.13 0.09
CA TYR A 523 3.89 13.96 -0.78
C TYR A 523 3.47 14.35 -2.21
N HIS A 524 4.43 14.53 -3.11
CA HIS A 524 4.19 14.98 -4.49
C HIS A 524 4.38 13.86 -5.50
N VAL A 525 3.37 13.57 -6.32
CA VAL A 525 3.43 12.57 -7.40
C VAL A 525 3.05 13.17 -8.75
N VAL A 526 3.89 12.90 -9.77
CA VAL A 526 3.62 13.19 -11.19
C VAL A 526 3.91 11.94 -12.02
N GLY A 527 3.12 11.72 -13.07
CA GLY A 527 3.09 10.48 -13.83
C GLY A 527 1.66 9.98 -13.86
N VAL A 528 1.29 9.23 -12.82
CA VAL A 528 -0.07 8.76 -12.54
C VAL A 528 -0.89 9.74 -11.70
N SER A 529 -2.21 9.58 -11.73
CA SER A 529 -3.17 10.06 -10.73
C SER A 529 -2.95 9.37 -9.39
N THR A 530 -3.22 10.07 -8.29
CA THR A 530 -3.10 9.52 -6.94
C THR A 530 -4.16 10.08 -5.99
N ASN A 531 -4.50 9.33 -4.96
CA ASN A 531 -5.46 9.74 -3.94
C ASN A 531 -4.94 10.73 -2.87
N VAL A 532 -3.68 11.19 -2.94
CA VAL A 532 -3.04 12.06 -1.92
C VAL A 532 -3.88 13.29 -1.55
N GLU A 533 -4.40 14.05 -2.52
CA GLU A 533 -5.21 15.26 -2.21
C GLU A 533 -6.54 14.90 -1.55
N PHE A 534 -7.14 13.75 -1.91
CA PHE A 534 -8.35 13.24 -1.28
C PHE A 534 -8.07 12.80 0.16
N LEU A 535 -6.98 12.06 0.41
CA LEU A 535 -6.53 11.67 1.75
C LEU A 535 -6.31 12.90 2.65
N ARG A 536 -5.66 13.94 2.12
CA ARG A 536 -5.40 15.20 2.84
C ARG A 536 -6.70 15.94 3.15
N THR A 537 -7.66 15.95 2.22
CA THR A 537 -8.99 16.55 2.40
C THR A 537 -9.80 15.79 3.44
N LEU A 538 -9.74 14.46 3.45
CA LEU A 538 -10.38 13.59 4.44
C LEU A 538 -9.76 13.77 5.84
N ALA A 539 -8.43 13.77 5.95
CA ALA A 539 -7.71 14.09 7.18
C ALA A 539 -7.98 15.53 7.69
N GLY A 540 -8.45 16.42 6.81
CA GLY A 540 -8.91 17.78 7.15
C GLY A 540 -10.39 17.92 7.44
N ASN A 541 -11.21 16.86 7.29
CA ASN A 541 -12.65 16.90 7.49
C ASN A 541 -13.02 16.99 8.97
N GLN A 542 -14.01 17.82 9.32
CA GLN A 542 -14.39 18.08 10.71
C GLN A 542 -14.90 16.82 11.42
N ALA A 543 -15.78 16.04 10.78
CA ALA A 543 -16.29 14.79 11.35
C ALA A 543 -15.19 13.74 11.56
N PHE A 544 -14.13 13.75 10.72
CA PHE A 544 -12.96 12.89 10.93
C PHE A 544 -12.07 13.38 12.08
N ILE A 545 -11.91 14.71 12.24
CA ILE A 545 -11.19 15.34 13.36
C ILE A 545 -11.88 15.00 14.69
N ASP A 546 -13.22 15.08 14.73
CA ASP A 546 -14.05 14.82 15.92
C ASP A 546 -14.32 13.32 16.17
N ALA A 547 -13.77 12.44 15.32
CA ALA A 547 -13.86 10.98 15.39
C ALA A 547 -15.28 10.39 15.23
N GLU A 548 -16.14 11.02 14.42
CA GLU A 548 -17.43 10.49 13.98
C GLU A 548 -17.28 9.36 12.93
N LEU A 549 -16.55 8.30 13.29
CA LEU A 549 -16.20 7.21 12.39
C LEU A 549 -17.36 6.23 12.18
N GLU A 550 -17.63 5.87 10.93
CA GLU A 550 -18.51 4.76 10.52
C GLU A 550 -18.16 4.35 9.08
N THR A 551 -18.43 3.11 8.68
CA THR A 551 -18.04 2.60 7.34
C THR A 551 -18.73 3.28 6.15
N GLY A 552 -19.75 4.10 6.42
CA GLY A 552 -20.40 4.99 5.46
C GLY A 552 -19.78 6.39 5.29
N PHE A 553 -18.65 6.68 5.96
CA PHE A 553 -18.07 8.03 6.05
C PHE A 553 -17.87 8.73 4.69
N ILE A 554 -17.22 8.05 3.72
CA ILE A 554 -16.88 8.67 2.42
C ILE A 554 -18.14 9.00 1.60
N PRO A 555 -19.15 8.11 1.46
CA PRO A 555 -20.46 8.47 0.91
C PRO A 555 -21.18 9.60 1.65
N LYS A 556 -21.17 9.61 2.99
CA LYS A 556 -21.87 10.60 3.83
C LYS A 556 -21.30 12.01 3.65
N HIS A 557 -19.97 12.15 3.66
CA HIS A 557 -19.29 13.45 3.52
C HIS A 557 -18.86 13.76 2.07
N HIS A 558 -19.45 13.09 1.07
CA HIS A 558 -19.07 13.22 -0.34
C HIS A 558 -19.09 14.69 -0.86
N GLY A 559 -20.04 15.51 -0.41
CA GLY A 559 -20.11 16.93 -0.82
C GLY A 559 -18.89 17.75 -0.42
N GLU A 560 -18.32 17.45 0.75
CA GLU A 560 -17.13 18.11 1.30
C GLU A 560 -15.85 17.51 0.68
N LEU A 561 -15.77 16.17 0.61
CA LEU A 561 -14.60 15.44 0.13
C LEU A 561 -14.36 15.60 -1.38
N PHE A 562 -15.40 15.92 -2.17
CA PHE A 562 -15.33 16.09 -3.62
C PHE A 562 -15.76 17.49 -4.08
N ALA A 563 -15.66 18.50 -3.21
CA ALA A 563 -15.99 19.89 -3.50
C ALA A 563 -15.43 20.37 -4.86
N SER A 564 -16.17 21.26 -5.53
CA SER A 564 -15.85 21.77 -6.87
C SER A 564 -14.43 22.33 -6.96
N ILE A 565 -13.73 22.04 -8.06
CA ILE A 565 -12.43 22.66 -8.35
C ILE A 565 -12.66 24.14 -8.69
N ALA A 566 -11.95 25.03 -8.00
CA ALA A 566 -11.96 26.47 -8.27
C ALA A 566 -10.95 26.84 -9.37
N GLU A 567 -11.10 28.00 -10.00
CA GLU A 567 -10.07 28.53 -10.90
C GLU A 567 -8.73 28.69 -10.15
N PRO A 568 -7.56 28.45 -10.81
CA PRO A 568 -6.26 28.61 -10.19
C PRO A 568 -6.04 30.00 -9.58
N ALA A 569 -5.58 30.03 -8.34
CA ALA A 569 -5.30 31.29 -7.65
C ALA A 569 -4.24 32.13 -8.38
N PRO A 570 -4.34 33.48 -8.40
CA PRO A 570 -3.35 34.34 -9.05
C PRO A 570 -1.91 34.09 -8.61
N ASP A 571 -1.68 33.78 -7.33
CA ASP A 571 -0.38 33.41 -6.78
C ASP A 571 0.21 32.17 -7.51
N VAL A 572 -0.59 31.13 -7.74
CA VAL A 572 -0.19 29.89 -8.44
C VAL A 572 0.11 30.15 -9.91
N LEU A 573 -0.67 31.02 -10.57
CA LEU A 573 -0.43 31.43 -11.95
C LEU A 573 0.87 32.27 -12.07
N ALA A 574 1.13 33.17 -11.11
CA ALA A 574 2.38 33.93 -11.05
C ALA A 574 3.59 33.03 -10.79
N GLN A 575 3.49 32.07 -9.86
CA GLN A 575 4.51 31.05 -9.58
C GLN A 575 4.85 30.21 -10.83
N ALA A 576 3.83 29.69 -11.53
CA ALA A 576 4.01 28.88 -12.74
C ALA A 576 4.63 29.69 -13.89
N ALA A 577 4.17 30.93 -14.10
CA ALA A 577 4.70 31.78 -15.15
C ALA A 577 6.16 32.19 -14.87
N ILE A 578 6.52 32.60 -13.64
CA ILE A 578 7.91 32.97 -13.33
C ILE A 578 8.85 31.75 -13.35
N PHE A 579 8.36 30.56 -13.01
CA PHE A 579 9.10 29.30 -13.20
C PHE A 579 9.48 29.10 -14.68
N VAL A 580 8.53 29.22 -15.60
CA VAL A 580 8.79 29.11 -17.05
C VAL A 580 9.72 30.24 -17.54
N ALA A 581 9.51 31.47 -17.06
CA ALA A 581 10.36 32.61 -17.40
C ALA A 581 11.82 32.42 -16.99
N LEU A 582 12.08 31.85 -15.80
CA LEU A 582 13.41 31.56 -15.29
C LEU A 582 14.00 30.27 -15.89
N ARG A 583 13.18 29.25 -16.19
CA ARG A 583 13.60 27.97 -16.79
C ARG A 583 14.15 28.16 -18.20
N ASP A 584 13.42 28.92 -19.02
CA ASP A 584 13.77 29.19 -20.42
C ASP A 584 14.84 30.30 -20.54
N TYR A 585 15.19 30.96 -19.43
CA TYR A 585 16.24 31.97 -19.41
C TYR A 585 17.59 31.32 -19.77
N PRO A 586 18.41 31.91 -20.66
CA PRO A 586 19.69 31.33 -21.06
C PRO A 586 20.60 31.08 -19.84
N LYS A 587 20.74 29.81 -19.45
CA LYS A 587 21.62 29.41 -18.35
C LYS A 587 23.06 29.81 -18.70
N GLN A 588 23.72 30.49 -17.77
CA GLN A 588 25.14 30.83 -17.92
C GLN A 588 25.96 29.53 -18.06
N GLN A 589 26.47 29.26 -19.26
CA GLN A 589 27.42 28.17 -19.46
C GLN A 589 28.68 28.49 -18.66
N THR A 590 29.07 27.55 -17.79
CA THR A 590 30.22 27.73 -16.91
C THR A 590 31.53 27.65 -17.67
N SER A 591 32.49 28.48 -17.27
CA SER A 591 33.94 28.41 -17.53
C SER A 591 34.56 28.89 -18.85
N ILE A 592 33.82 29.22 -19.93
CA ILE A 592 34.43 29.82 -21.14
C ILE A 592 33.71 31.12 -21.54
N ALA A 593 34.40 32.25 -21.33
CA ALA A 593 34.05 33.61 -21.74
C ALA A 593 32.59 34.08 -21.48
N GLN A 594 32.40 34.96 -20.49
CA GLN A 594 31.14 35.70 -20.31
C GLN A 594 30.89 36.64 -21.49
N SER A 595 30.22 36.14 -22.53
CA SER A 595 29.69 36.95 -23.63
C SER A 595 28.73 38.02 -23.06
N PRO A 596 28.79 39.29 -23.51
CA PRO A 596 27.82 40.29 -23.08
C PRO A 596 26.37 39.86 -23.40
N TRP A 597 26.17 39.06 -24.45
CA TRP A 597 24.87 38.52 -24.83
C TRP A 597 24.31 37.48 -23.84
N THR A 598 25.14 36.81 -23.05
CA THR A 598 24.71 35.88 -21.99
C THR A 598 24.76 36.51 -20.59
N ALA A 599 25.65 37.48 -20.38
CA ALA A 599 25.75 38.23 -19.11
C ALA A 599 24.64 39.29 -18.94
N LEU A 600 24.01 39.75 -20.02
CA LEU A 600 23.06 40.88 -20.02
C LEU A 600 21.63 40.51 -20.47
N GLY A 601 21.17 39.27 -20.27
CA GLY A 601 19.94 38.72 -20.87
C GLY A 601 18.66 39.59 -20.77
N SER A 602 18.37 40.20 -19.61
CA SER A 602 17.23 41.13 -19.42
C SER A 602 17.51 42.58 -19.84
N ARG A 603 18.76 42.95 -20.16
CA ARG A 603 19.13 44.33 -20.53
C ARG A 603 18.77 44.59 -21.99
N ARG A 604 18.24 45.78 -22.30
CA ARG A 604 18.08 46.27 -23.67
C ARG A 604 18.87 47.56 -23.85
N PHE A 605 19.54 47.69 -24.98
CA PHE A 605 20.38 48.85 -25.33
C PHE A 605 19.49 49.97 -25.88
N GLY A 606 18.72 50.58 -24.99
CA GLY A 606 17.70 51.59 -25.27
C GLY A 606 16.97 52.08 -24.02
N GLY A 607 16.96 51.27 -22.95
CA GLY A 607 16.21 51.53 -21.72
C GLY A 607 14.93 50.69 -21.60
N ASP A 608 14.61 49.91 -22.64
CA ASP A 608 13.45 49.03 -22.69
C ASP A 608 13.52 47.97 -21.57
N VAL A 609 12.39 47.77 -20.90
CA VAL A 609 12.26 46.73 -19.86
C VAL A 609 12.00 45.40 -20.54
N TYR A 610 12.71 44.33 -20.17
CA TYR A 610 12.43 43.01 -20.72
C TYR A 610 11.09 42.49 -20.20
N GLU A 611 10.11 42.38 -21.10
CA GLU A 611 8.78 41.84 -20.84
C GLU A 611 8.57 40.51 -21.57
N ARG A 612 7.86 39.58 -20.93
CA ARG A 612 7.40 38.32 -21.51
C ARG A 612 5.96 38.05 -21.08
N VAL A 613 5.09 37.72 -22.03
CA VAL A 613 3.75 37.19 -21.75
C VAL A 613 3.78 35.67 -21.84
N ILE A 614 3.23 34.99 -20.83
CA ILE A 614 3.11 33.54 -20.75
C ILE A 614 1.62 33.21 -20.65
N HIS A 615 1.17 32.29 -21.50
CA HIS A 615 -0.21 31.84 -21.52
C HIS A 615 -0.29 30.50 -20.79
N LEU A 616 -1.22 30.39 -19.85
CA LEU A 616 -1.48 29.19 -19.06
C LEU A 616 -2.97 28.87 -19.11
N LYS A 617 -3.31 27.58 -19.22
CA LYS A 617 -4.68 27.09 -19.11
C LYS A 617 -4.75 26.11 -17.94
N ASP A 618 -5.88 26.05 -17.25
CA ASP A 618 -6.14 24.99 -16.29
C ASP A 618 -6.39 23.65 -17.01
N ASP A 619 -5.79 22.57 -16.52
CA ASP A 619 -5.98 21.22 -17.05
C ASP A 619 -7.35 20.63 -16.63
N SER A 620 -7.91 21.08 -15.50
CA SER A 620 -9.16 20.54 -14.94
C SER A 620 -10.44 21.04 -15.66
N SER A 621 -10.37 22.16 -16.37
CA SER A 621 -11.49 22.82 -17.05
C SER A 621 -11.32 22.93 -18.59
N PRO A 622 -11.03 21.81 -19.29
CA PRO A 622 -10.54 21.81 -20.67
C PRO A 622 -11.50 22.42 -21.71
N SER A 623 -12.80 22.47 -21.44
CA SER A 623 -13.83 22.84 -22.42
C SER A 623 -14.34 24.29 -22.34
N LYS A 624 -13.85 25.11 -21.39
CA LYS A 624 -14.41 26.47 -21.15
C LYS A 624 -13.43 27.62 -20.92
N ALA A 625 -12.16 27.35 -20.57
CA ALA A 625 -11.19 28.41 -20.30
C ALA A 625 -10.42 28.83 -21.57
N GLU A 626 -10.49 30.11 -21.93
CA GLU A 626 -9.45 30.79 -22.74
C GLU A 626 -8.12 30.81 -21.95
N PRO A 627 -6.94 30.80 -22.60
CA PRO A 627 -5.67 30.86 -21.90
C PRO A 627 -5.49 32.17 -21.11
N MET A 628 -5.28 32.04 -19.81
CA MET A 628 -4.95 33.14 -18.90
C MET A 628 -3.59 33.73 -19.29
N ALA A 629 -3.50 35.06 -19.36
CA ALA A 629 -2.31 35.76 -19.82
C ALA A 629 -1.57 36.40 -18.64
N ILE A 630 -0.39 35.86 -18.32
CA ILE A 630 0.49 36.36 -17.27
C ILE A 630 1.61 37.17 -17.90
N ARG A 631 1.66 38.47 -17.63
CA ARG A 631 2.71 39.40 -18.07
C ARG A 631 3.80 39.47 -16.99
N ILE A 632 5.05 39.25 -17.38
CA ILE A 632 6.22 39.32 -16.49
C ILE A 632 7.18 40.37 -17.04
N LYS A 633 7.60 41.29 -16.17
CA LYS A 633 8.45 42.44 -16.49
C LYS A 633 9.69 42.41 -15.59
N SER A 634 10.86 42.18 -16.17
CA SER A 634 12.13 42.01 -15.45
C SER A 634 12.74 43.36 -15.05
N LEU A 635 12.95 43.57 -13.75
CA LEU A 635 13.48 44.78 -13.16
C LEU A 635 14.99 44.68 -12.86
N ALA A 636 15.57 45.80 -12.44
CA ALA A 636 16.92 45.82 -11.87
C ALA A 636 17.01 44.95 -10.58
N GLY A 637 18.20 44.45 -10.27
CA GLY A 637 18.45 43.64 -9.08
C GLY A 637 17.93 42.19 -9.13
N GLY A 638 17.35 41.73 -10.25
CA GLY A 638 16.77 40.39 -10.37
C GLY A 638 15.36 40.28 -9.78
N LEU A 639 14.65 41.40 -9.67
CA LEU A 639 13.23 41.46 -9.29
C LEU A 639 12.34 41.44 -10.54
N PHE A 640 11.04 41.19 -10.36
CA PHE A 640 10.05 41.14 -11.43
C PHE A 640 8.75 41.81 -10.99
N ASP A 641 8.09 42.55 -11.88
CA ASP A 641 6.66 42.81 -11.76
C ASP A 641 5.90 41.71 -12.51
N ILE A 642 4.84 41.17 -11.91
CA ILE A 642 3.99 40.11 -12.52
C ILE A 642 2.53 40.57 -12.49
N GLU A 643 1.87 40.54 -13.63
CA GLU A 643 0.44 40.86 -13.80
C GLU A 643 -0.29 39.63 -14.32
N VAL A 644 -1.27 39.14 -13.56
CA VAL A 644 -2.07 37.95 -13.87
C VAL A 644 -3.46 38.39 -14.33
N ASN A 645 -3.80 38.08 -15.58
CA ASN A 645 -5.14 38.31 -16.14
C ASN A 645 -5.92 37.00 -16.13
N SER A 646 -6.91 36.89 -15.24
CA SER A 646 -7.83 35.75 -15.14
C SER A 646 -9.02 35.90 -16.10
N SER A 647 -9.70 34.79 -16.40
CA SER A 647 -10.96 34.71 -17.15
C SER A 647 -12.13 35.45 -16.48
N SER A 648 -12.09 35.66 -15.17
CA SER A 648 -13.26 35.95 -14.34
C SER A 648 -13.20 37.26 -13.52
N GLY A 649 -12.07 37.97 -13.51
CA GLY A 649 -11.84 39.07 -12.56
C GLY A 649 -10.84 40.13 -13.00
N SER A 650 -10.67 41.16 -12.16
CA SER A 650 -9.70 42.23 -12.40
C SER A 650 -8.25 41.72 -12.40
N PRO A 651 -7.34 42.34 -13.17
CA PRO A 651 -5.92 41.96 -13.17
C PRO A 651 -5.29 42.06 -11.79
N VAL A 652 -4.56 41.03 -11.37
CA VAL A 652 -3.84 40.98 -10.09
C VAL A 652 -2.36 41.23 -10.33
N GLN A 653 -1.80 42.24 -9.66
CA GLN A 653 -0.40 42.64 -9.82
C GLN A 653 0.41 42.31 -8.55
N PHE A 654 1.57 41.68 -8.76
CA PHE A 654 2.60 41.42 -7.77
C PHE A 654 3.85 42.23 -8.16
N LEU A 655 4.24 43.19 -7.33
CA LEU A 655 5.33 44.14 -7.64
C LEU A 655 6.62 43.74 -6.90
N GLY A 656 7.77 43.92 -7.56
CA GLY A 656 9.08 43.68 -6.93
C GLY A 656 9.33 42.23 -6.49
N VAL A 657 8.69 41.25 -7.15
CA VAL A 657 8.81 39.82 -6.86
C VAL A 657 10.26 39.36 -6.99
N SER A 658 10.79 38.76 -5.92
CA SER A 658 12.07 38.04 -5.96
C SER A 658 11.79 36.55 -6.20
N ALA A 659 12.45 35.94 -7.17
CA ALA A 659 12.27 34.53 -7.53
C ALA A 659 13.61 33.87 -7.90
N LYS A 660 13.88 32.67 -7.37
CA LYS A 660 15.12 31.90 -7.63
C LYS A 660 14.88 30.40 -7.53
N PHE A 661 15.57 29.62 -8.37
CA PHE A 661 15.59 28.16 -8.21
C PHE A 661 16.38 27.74 -6.97
N ILE A 662 15.84 26.79 -6.22
CA ILE A 662 16.55 25.97 -5.23
C ILE A 662 17.03 24.67 -5.90
N SER A 663 16.18 24.10 -6.77
CA SER A 663 16.40 22.87 -7.52
C SER A 663 15.79 23.01 -8.93
N PRO A 664 15.97 22.03 -9.85
CA PRO A 664 15.28 22.03 -11.14
C PRO A 664 13.75 22.03 -11.06
N THR A 665 13.17 21.61 -9.94
CA THR A 665 11.71 21.54 -9.69
C THR A 665 11.25 22.39 -8.50
N SER A 666 12.13 23.13 -7.82
CA SER A 666 11.80 23.86 -6.59
C SER A 666 12.19 25.34 -6.72
N LEU A 667 11.21 26.23 -6.55
CA LEU A 667 11.35 27.67 -6.68
C LEU A 667 11.13 28.34 -5.31
N SER A 668 12.07 29.18 -4.89
CA SER A 668 11.90 30.13 -3.79
C SER A 668 11.39 31.45 -4.37
N ILE A 669 10.27 31.96 -3.86
CA ILE A 669 9.58 33.13 -4.41
C ILE A 669 9.02 34.01 -3.28
N SER A 670 9.04 35.33 -3.47
CA SER A 670 8.41 36.30 -2.58
C SER A 670 7.29 37.03 -3.31
N LEU A 671 6.04 36.66 -3.05
CA LEU A 671 4.83 37.36 -3.52
C LEU A 671 4.25 38.17 -2.36
N ASN A 672 3.91 39.44 -2.57
CA ASN A 672 3.29 40.30 -1.55
C ASN A 672 4.03 40.29 -0.18
N ASN A 673 5.36 40.31 -0.21
CA ASN A 673 6.28 40.16 0.92
C ASN A 673 6.21 38.83 1.70
N LYS A 674 5.41 37.86 1.25
CA LYS A 674 5.37 36.48 1.76
C LYS A 674 6.36 35.62 0.98
N LEU A 675 7.45 35.23 1.63
CA LEU A 675 8.38 34.22 1.10
C LEU A 675 7.74 32.82 1.17
N SER A 676 7.67 32.13 0.04
CA SER A 676 7.29 30.72 -0.04
C SER A 676 8.35 29.89 -0.79
N THR A 677 8.18 28.57 -0.76
CA THR A 677 8.89 27.63 -1.62
C THR A 677 7.85 26.72 -2.25
N VAL A 678 7.77 26.75 -3.58
CA VAL A 678 6.81 25.99 -4.39
C VAL A 678 7.55 24.91 -5.18
N THR A 679 6.94 23.73 -5.33
CA THR A 679 7.46 22.68 -6.22
C THR A 679 6.69 22.71 -7.53
N ILE A 680 7.38 22.83 -8.66
CA ILE A 680 6.79 22.89 -10.00
C ILE A 680 7.51 21.87 -10.88
N VAL A 681 6.75 20.90 -11.39
CA VAL A 681 7.26 19.82 -12.24
C VAL A 681 6.78 20.05 -13.67
N SER A 682 7.73 20.24 -14.59
CA SER A 682 7.49 20.29 -16.03
C SER A 682 7.36 18.87 -16.59
N HIS A 683 6.23 18.61 -17.25
CA HIS A 683 5.83 17.34 -17.84
C HIS A 683 5.64 17.57 -19.35
N PRO A 684 6.69 17.39 -20.17
CA PRO A 684 6.60 17.58 -21.62
C PRO A 684 5.66 16.53 -22.25
N PRO A 685 5.03 16.86 -23.41
CA PRO A 685 4.21 15.89 -24.11
C PRO A 685 5.06 14.72 -24.64
N PRO A 686 4.48 13.51 -24.80
CA PRO A 686 5.24 12.36 -25.30
C PRO A 686 5.76 12.63 -26.72
N PRO A 687 7.05 12.36 -27.02
CA PRO A 687 7.68 12.77 -28.29
C PRO A 687 7.12 12.06 -29.53
N SER A 688 6.30 11.03 -29.35
CA SER A 688 5.62 10.27 -30.41
C SER A 688 4.21 10.79 -30.75
N VAL A 689 3.73 11.84 -30.08
CA VAL A 689 2.35 12.33 -30.22
C VAL A 689 2.34 13.68 -30.95
N PRO A 690 1.64 13.83 -32.09
CA PRO A 690 1.53 15.11 -32.80
C PRO A 690 0.90 16.21 -31.93
N ALA A 691 1.44 17.43 -32.05
CA ALA A 691 0.96 18.58 -31.31
C ALA A 691 -0.47 18.97 -31.73
N SER A 692 -1.37 19.16 -30.76
CA SER A 692 -2.80 19.38 -31.01
C SER A 692 -3.43 20.32 -29.96
N LEU A 693 -4.76 20.47 -30.02
CA LEU A 693 -5.56 21.15 -28.99
C LEU A 693 -5.88 20.27 -27.77
N ALA A 694 -5.60 18.96 -27.82
CA ALA A 694 -5.79 18.06 -26.67
C ALA A 694 -4.63 18.20 -25.67
N HIS A 695 -4.97 18.28 -24.38
CA HIS A 695 -4.03 18.62 -23.30
C HIS A 695 -2.89 17.60 -23.12
N ASN A 696 -3.13 16.33 -23.43
CA ASN A 696 -2.10 15.28 -23.43
C ASN A 696 -1.01 15.48 -24.49
N THR A 697 -1.21 16.38 -25.46
CA THR A 697 -0.23 16.76 -26.50
C THR A 697 0.51 18.06 -26.19
N MET A 698 0.26 18.65 -25.02
CA MET A 698 0.83 19.93 -24.55
C MET A 698 1.80 19.72 -23.38
N GLU A 699 2.64 20.73 -23.08
CA GLU A 699 3.44 20.72 -21.85
C GLU A 699 2.54 21.00 -20.64
N ARG A 700 2.58 20.11 -19.64
CA ARG A 700 1.90 20.31 -18.36
C ARG A 700 2.88 20.78 -17.29
N LEU A 701 2.44 21.70 -16.44
CA LEU A 701 3.13 22.17 -15.25
C LEU A 701 2.32 21.71 -14.04
N HIS A 702 2.85 20.78 -13.25
CA HIS A 702 2.24 20.37 -12.00
C HIS A 702 2.82 21.24 -10.87
N VAL A 703 2.02 22.18 -10.39
CA VAL A 703 2.36 23.12 -9.31
C VAL A 703 1.85 22.54 -7.99
N PHE A 704 2.75 22.43 -7.02
CA PHE A 704 2.48 22.01 -5.65
C PHE A 704 2.77 23.17 -4.70
N ASP A 705 1.70 23.83 -4.22
CA ASP A 705 1.75 24.88 -3.21
C ASP A 705 0.67 24.61 -2.13
N GLY A 706 0.98 24.88 -0.87
CA GLY A 706 0.04 24.71 0.26
C GLY A 706 -0.61 23.32 0.39
N GLY A 707 0.04 22.25 -0.09
CA GLY A 707 -0.52 20.89 -0.12
C GLY A 707 -1.60 20.64 -1.19
N HIS A 708 -1.77 21.57 -2.15
CA HIS A 708 -2.64 21.40 -3.31
C HIS A 708 -1.81 21.14 -4.58
N LYS A 709 -2.34 20.33 -5.51
CA LYS A 709 -1.74 20.05 -6.82
C LYS A 709 -2.55 20.70 -7.94
N THR A 710 -2.16 21.88 -8.38
CA THR A 710 -2.73 22.49 -9.59
C THR A 710 -1.98 21.98 -10.82
N THR A 711 -2.68 21.44 -11.81
CA THR A 711 -2.06 21.11 -13.11
C THR A 711 -2.47 22.17 -14.12
N LEU A 712 -1.46 22.86 -14.66
CA LEU A 712 -1.62 23.87 -15.69
C LEU A 712 -1.04 23.36 -17.00
N VAL A 713 -1.50 23.89 -18.12
CA VAL A 713 -1.09 23.53 -19.47
C VAL A 713 -0.51 24.77 -20.16
N ILE A 714 0.63 24.62 -20.82
CA ILE A 714 1.19 25.64 -21.73
C ILE A 714 0.58 25.39 -23.12
N PRO A 715 -0.26 26.28 -23.67
CA PRO A 715 -0.93 26.03 -24.94
C PRO A 715 0.04 25.91 -26.12
N THR A 716 -0.20 24.93 -26.99
CA THR A 716 0.57 24.74 -28.24
C THR A 716 0.58 26.03 -29.08
N PRO A 717 1.76 26.54 -29.49
CA PRO A 717 1.84 27.70 -30.38
C PRO A 717 1.09 27.47 -31.70
N LYS A 718 0.36 28.49 -32.19
CA LYS A 718 -0.48 28.38 -33.41
C LYS A 718 0.27 27.85 -34.63
N TRP A 719 1.54 28.23 -34.81
CA TRP A 719 2.38 27.76 -35.92
C TRP A 719 2.68 26.25 -35.86
N LEU A 720 2.75 25.66 -34.67
CA LEU A 720 3.01 24.24 -34.46
C LEU A 720 1.72 23.42 -34.64
N LEU A 721 0.57 23.95 -34.21
CA LEU A 721 -0.75 23.39 -34.55
C LEU A 721 -0.97 23.32 -36.07
N MET A 722 -0.54 24.35 -36.80
CA MET A 722 -0.62 24.40 -38.26
C MET A 722 0.27 23.35 -38.96
N GLN A 723 1.25 22.74 -38.27
CA GLN A 723 2.02 21.60 -38.78
C GLN A 723 1.40 20.24 -38.42
N GLY A 724 0.53 20.17 -37.41
CA GLY A 724 -0.14 18.92 -36.98
C GLY A 724 -1.55 18.70 -37.55
N GLY A 725 -2.17 19.74 -38.12
CA GLY A 725 -3.60 19.76 -38.48
C GLY A 725 -4.05 18.64 -39.44
N ASP A 726 -3.23 18.26 -40.41
CA ASP A 726 -3.59 17.26 -41.43
C ASP A 726 -3.73 15.83 -40.88
N VAL A 727 -3.20 15.55 -39.68
CA VAL A 727 -3.14 14.18 -39.13
C VAL A 727 -4.36 13.83 -38.28
N LEU A 728 -5.04 14.82 -37.69
CA LEU A 728 -5.99 14.59 -36.58
C LEU A 728 -7.47 14.70 -36.96
N ASN A 729 -7.81 15.35 -38.07
CA ASN A 729 -9.20 15.55 -38.51
C ASN A 729 -9.94 14.24 -38.89
N ALA A 730 -9.24 13.10 -38.97
CA ALA A 730 -9.81 11.80 -39.32
C ALA A 730 -10.39 11.00 -38.12
N ALA A 731 -10.20 11.46 -36.87
CA ALA A 731 -10.39 10.62 -35.66
C ALA A 731 -11.50 11.11 -34.69
N ALA A 732 -12.47 11.88 -35.18
CA ALA A 732 -13.50 12.57 -34.36
C ALA A 732 -14.94 12.10 -34.65
N GLY A 733 -15.20 10.79 -34.64
CA GLY A 733 -16.55 10.23 -34.75
C GLY A 733 -17.33 10.28 -33.43
N SER A 734 -18.64 10.56 -33.49
CA SER A 734 -19.51 10.76 -32.32
C SER A 734 -19.81 9.49 -31.49
N GLY A 735 -19.52 8.29 -32.02
CA GLY A 735 -19.67 7.01 -31.33
C GLY A 735 -18.36 6.28 -31.01
N ALA A 736 -17.21 6.98 -31.03
CA ALA A 736 -15.91 6.42 -30.69
C ALA A 736 -15.79 6.09 -29.19
N LEU A 737 -15.76 4.81 -28.84
CA LEU A 737 -15.59 4.32 -27.47
C LEU A 737 -14.08 4.14 -27.17
N LYS A 738 -13.58 4.86 -26.17
CA LYS A 738 -12.16 4.92 -25.82
C LYS A 738 -11.88 4.28 -24.45
N ALA A 739 -10.68 3.74 -24.27
CA ALA A 739 -10.24 3.20 -22.98
C ALA A 739 -10.19 4.33 -21.93
N PRO A 740 -10.93 4.24 -20.81
CA PRO A 740 -10.98 5.30 -19.78
C PRO A 740 -9.80 5.26 -18.79
N MET A 741 -8.93 4.25 -18.95
CA MET A 741 -7.77 3.95 -18.12
C MET A 741 -6.87 2.96 -18.90
N PRO A 742 -5.55 2.91 -18.64
CA PRO A 742 -4.75 1.82 -19.19
C PRO A 742 -5.15 0.48 -18.56
N SER A 743 -5.21 -0.57 -19.37
CA SER A 743 -5.84 -1.85 -19.00
C SER A 743 -5.48 -2.97 -19.98
N VAL A 744 -5.74 -4.22 -19.59
CA VAL A 744 -5.77 -5.37 -20.50
C VAL A 744 -7.20 -5.58 -20.98
N VAL A 745 -7.41 -5.79 -22.27
CA VAL A 745 -8.72 -6.16 -22.82
C VAL A 745 -8.98 -7.64 -22.51
N VAL A 746 -9.94 -7.94 -21.63
CA VAL A 746 -10.30 -9.31 -21.29
C VAL A 746 -11.19 -9.91 -22.37
N ASP A 747 -12.23 -9.18 -22.77
CA ASP A 747 -13.30 -9.71 -23.61
C ASP A 747 -13.95 -8.63 -24.48
N VAL A 748 -13.96 -8.81 -25.81
CA VAL A 748 -14.69 -7.98 -26.77
C VAL A 748 -15.98 -8.71 -27.15
N LYS A 749 -17.12 -8.19 -26.69
CA LYS A 749 -18.43 -8.88 -26.70
C LYS A 749 -19.24 -8.70 -27.99
N VAL A 750 -18.70 -7.94 -28.93
CA VAL A 750 -19.35 -7.55 -30.19
C VAL A 750 -18.35 -7.66 -31.34
N LYS A 751 -18.87 -7.76 -32.56
CA LYS A 751 -18.11 -7.85 -33.81
C LYS A 751 -18.42 -6.64 -34.68
N VAL A 752 -17.55 -6.36 -35.65
CA VAL A 752 -17.85 -5.39 -36.70
C VAL A 752 -19.06 -5.86 -37.50
N GLY A 753 -20.07 -4.99 -37.61
CA GLY A 753 -21.38 -5.28 -38.20
C GLY A 753 -22.48 -5.64 -37.19
N ASP A 754 -22.17 -5.87 -35.90
CA ASP A 754 -23.20 -6.09 -34.89
C ASP A 754 -23.96 -4.78 -34.59
N LYS A 755 -25.29 -4.87 -34.46
CA LYS A 755 -26.09 -3.80 -33.85
C LYS A 755 -25.99 -3.86 -32.32
N VAL A 756 -25.93 -2.68 -31.71
CA VAL A 756 -25.84 -2.51 -30.25
C VAL A 756 -26.85 -1.48 -29.76
N GLU A 757 -27.45 -1.75 -28.61
CA GLU A 757 -28.33 -0.80 -27.91
C GLU A 757 -27.53 0.07 -26.93
N LYS A 758 -27.98 1.32 -26.73
CA LYS A 758 -27.44 2.21 -25.70
C LYS A 758 -27.48 1.55 -24.31
N GLY A 759 -26.32 1.40 -23.68
CA GLY A 759 -26.15 0.71 -22.41
C GLY A 759 -25.77 -0.78 -22.52
N GLN A 760 -25.82 -1.39 -23.70
CA GLN A 760 -25.32 -2.75 -23.94
C GLN A 760 -23.83 -2.85 -23.62
N SER A 761 -23.41 -3.97 -23.01
CA SER A 761 -21.99 -4.22 -22.68
C SER A 761 -21.22 -4.68 -23.91
N VAL A 762 -20.13 -3.99 -24.25
CA VAL A 762 -19.42 -4.18 -25.53
C VAL A 762 -17.94 -4.59 -25.38
N VAL A 763 -17.25 -4.11 -24.33
CA VAL A 763 -15.86 -4.51 -24.01
C VAL A 763 -15.73 -4.67 -22.49
N VAL A 764 -14.98 -5.69 -22.06
CA VAL A 764 -14.53 -5.85 -20.67
C VAL A 764 -13.03 -5.62 -20.62
N LEU A 765 -12.62 -4.69 -19.76
CA LEU A 765 -11.25 -4.36 -19.44
C LEU A 765 -10.91 -4.90 -18.06
N GLU A 766 -9.71 -5.42 -17.85
CA GLU A 766 -9.14 -5.64 -16.52
C GLU A 766 -8.03 -4.61 -16.29
N SER A 767 -8.09 -3.96 -15.13
CA SER A 767 -6.95 -3.23 -14.59
C SER A 767 -6.93 -3.41 -13.08
N MET A 768 -5.76 -3.78 -12.56
CA MET A 768 -5.48 -3.87 -11.12
C MET A 768 -6.50 -4.77 -10.38
N LYS A 769 -6.69 -5.99 -10.92
CA LYS A 769 -7.63 -7.03 -10.46
C LYS A 769 -9.12 -6.63 -10.50
N THR A 770 -9.46 -5.55 -11.21
CA THR A 770 -10.82 -5.01 -11.31
C THR A 770 -11.32 -5.06 -12.75
N GLU A 771 -12.43 -5.78 -12.99
CA GLU A 771 -13.16 -5.75 -14.26
C GLU A 771 -13.92 -4.42 -14.41
N THR A 772 -13.65 -3.68 -15.48
CA THR A 772 -14.44 -2.54 -15.93
C THR A 772 -15.18 -2.90 -17.22
N VAL A 773 -16.51 -2.99 -17.14
CA VAL A 773 -17.38 -3.30 -18.29
C VAL A 773 -17.79 -2.01 -18.98
N LEU A 774 -17.24 -1.76 -20.17
CA LEU A 774 -17.63 -0.65 -21.02
C LEU A 774 -18.95 -0.94 -21.74
N ARG A 775 -19.75 0.12 -21.89
CA ARG A 775 -21.10 0.07 -22.47
C ARG A 775 -21.23 1.05 -23.63
N ALA A 776 -22.06 0.71 -24.61
CA ALA A 776 -22.37 1.58 -25.74
C ALA A 776 -23.05 2.88 -25.27
N GLY A 777 -22.49 4.04 -25.63
CA GLY A 777 -23.05 5.37 -25.27
C GLY A 777 -24.26 5.79 -26.11
N ILE A 778 -24.41 5.16 -27.28
CA ILE A 778 -25.49 5.35 -28.27
C ILE A 778 -25.96 3.98 -28.76
N SER A 779 -27.16 3.90 -29.34
CA SER A 779 -27.57 2.76 -30.16
C SER A 779 -27.02 2.91 -31.58
N GLY A 780 -26.74 1.81 -32.27
CA GLY A 780 -26.22 1.85 -33.64
C GLY A 780 -25.51 0.58 -34.07
N THR A 781 -24.67 0.67 -35.09
CA THR A 781 -23.94 -0.46 -35.67
C THR A 781 -22.42 -0.31 -35.46
N VAL A 782 -21.74 -1.37 -35.01
CA VAL A 782 -20.29 -1.36 -34.75
C VAL A 782 -19.50 -1.34 -36.07
N LYS A 783 -18.90 -0.18 -36.39
CA LYS A 783 -18.12 0.07 -37.63
C LYS A 783 -16.67 -0.43 -37.53
N VAL A 784 -16.03 -0.27 -36.37
CA VAL A 784 -14.60 -0.56 -36.15
C VAL A 784 -14.41 -1.18 -34.76
N ILE A 785 -13.46 -2.10 -34.63
CA ILE A 785 -12.91 -2.59 -33.36
C ILE A 785 -11.39 -2.40 -33.41
N GLY A 786 -10.86 -1.57 -32.53
CA GLY A 786 -9.44 -1.16 -32.44
C GLY A 786 -8.62 -1.94 -31.42
N CYS A 787 -9.16 -3.05 -30.90
CA CYS A 787 -8.52 -3.86 -29.86
C CYS A 787 -8.86 -5.36 -29.97
N LYS A 788 -8.13 -6.21 -29.22
CA LYS A 788 -8.27 -7.67 -29.19
C LYS A 788 -8.20 -8.20 -27.75
N ASN A 789 -8.84 -9.35 -27.47
CA ASN A 789 -8.69 -10.03 -26.18
C ASN A 789 -7.19 -10.34 -25.91
N GLY A 790 -6.73 -10.08 -24.69
CA GLY A 790 -5.33 -10.15 -24.27
C GLY A 790 -4.47 -8.93 -24.62
N GLU A 791 -5.00 -7.92 -25.32
CA GLU A 791 -4.24 -6.74 -25.73
C GLU A 791 -4.14 -5.69 -24.60
N MET A 792 -2.92 -5.18 -24.38
CA MET A 792 -2.68 -4.04 -23.50
C MET A 792 -3.07 -2.72 -24.20
N VAL A 793 -3.90 -1.91 -23.57
CA VAL A 793 -4.40 -0.63 -24.10
C VAL A 793 -4.06 0.52 -23.16
N GLN A 794 -3.77 1.70 -23.73
CA GLN A 794 -3.50 2.94 -23.01
C GLN A 794 -4.77 3.80 -22.90
N GLU A 795 -4.83 4.71 -21.94
CA GLU A 795 -5.92 5.70 -21.84
C GLU A 795 -6.12 6.45 -23.17
N GLY A 796 -7.38 6.69 -23.53
CA GLY A 796 -7.75 7.43 -24.74
C GLY A 796 -7.61 6.63 -26.05
N LYS A 797 -7.03 5.41 -26.04
CA LYS A 797 -7.03 4.53 -27.21
C LYS A 797 -8.47 4.17 -27.60
N GLU A 798 -8.80 4.30 -28.88
CA GLU A 798 -10.08 3.87 -29.44
C GLU A 798 -10.18 2.34 -29.46
N LEU A 799 -11.20 1.82 -28.79
CA LEU A 799 -11.44 0.38 -28.62
C LEU A 799 -12.47 -0.13 -29.63
N LEU A 800 -13.49 0.67 -29.93
CA LEU A 800 -14.46 0.44 -31.00
C LEU A 800 -15.14 1.75 -31.38
N ASN A 801 -15.79 1.77 -32.54
CA ASN A 801 -16.56 2.90 -33.04
C ASN A 801 -17.96 2.45 -33.46
N ILE A 802 -18.99 3.11 -32.94
CA ILE A 802 -20.40 2.86 -33.25
C ILE A 802 -20.88 3.97 -34.18
N GLU A 803 -21.39 3.59 -35.35
CA GLU A 803 -22.15 4.50 -36.19
C GLU A 803 -23.60 4.50 -35.71
N ALA A 804 -24.14 5.67 -35.40
CA ALA A 804 -25.54 5.79 -35.00
C ALA A 804 -26.45 5.29 -36.14
N ASP A 805 -27.53 4.60 -35.80
CA ASP A 805 -28.60 4.38 -36.76
C ASP A 805 -29.25 5.75 -37.08
N GLU A 806 -29.44 6.05 -38.37
CA GLU A 806 -30.08 7.31 -38.80
C GLU A 806 -31.54 7.37 -38.31
N GLU A 807 -31.93 8.49 -37.68
CA GLU A 807 -33.34 8.74 -37.34
C GLU A 807 -34.14 9.04 -38.62
N ILE A 808 -35.27 8.33 -38.80
CA ILE A 808 -36.23 8.45 -39.91
C ILE A 808 -37.53 9.08 -39.41
#